data_AF-A0A8T2HZX2-F1
#
_entry.id   AF-A0A8T2HZX2-F1
#
_cell.length_a   1.000
_cell.length_b   1.000
_cell.length_c   1.000
_cell.angle_alpha   90.00
_cell.angle_beta   90.00
_cell.angle_gamma   90.00
#
_symmetry.space_group_name_H-M   'P 1'
#
loop_
_entity.id
_entity.type
_entity.pdbx_description
1 polymer ?
#
loop_
_entity_poly.entity_id
_entity_poly.type
_entity_poly.pdbx_seq_one_letter_code
_entity_poly.pdbx_strand_id
1 'polypeptide(L)'
;MRCTSLPQQNNFLSGNSRLAGARTNTAAAPTSRHGSMVVRAAADVDAAKAVLDKAAAESDVRDFDPRAFRRSLNKTGRYTRNVTNDANSLALMEDHGVGYSTSGLVAQMREQGNEWKQGNVTVKLAEAYGFCWGVERAVQMAYEARKAYPNQRLHITNEIIHNPGVNQRLKEMDVQFIEGAEGEKDFSNVKQGDVVILPAFGASVQEMKLLNDREVQIVDTTCPWVSKVWNAVDNQARKGHTSIIHGKWAHEETIATASFAGKYLVVKDLKEAEYVCNYILNGGDRNEFLTKFGENAMSVGLDPELDLDQVGMANQTTMLKGETEAIGKLLEKTMMTKYGPAELNNHFMVMDTICDATQERQDAVYDMTAKQDVPEEKLDMMLVVGGFNSSNTSHLQEIGEMKGIPSFWVDSAARVDVAANKITHKLAHGELVETACWLPEGPLTIGVTSGASTPDKAVEDVLDRVFKIKDPCFSSLNPRTSYIKMSAARASVKLQAGNSSSALGGARVRSIRPRPSRLAVVRPQAVAATTKQGPIILNGQILHSIEPHRLEIVNGMSDFAAEHVVPLLKPVDKCWQPQDFLPDPESPDFLDAVHELRERSNNLPDDYFITLIGDMITEEALPTYMAMLNTLDGVRDETGASPTPWGQWTRAWVAEENRHGDLMNKYCWLTGRVNMRAVEVTIQNLIGSGMDPKTENNPYLGFVYTSFQERATKISHGNTARQAIEYGDDVLGKICGAIASDESRHEIAYTRIVDELFVRDTEGAVLAFADMMRKQIVMPAHLMDDMEHGAKNPGRNLFEDFSEVAEKLEVYNAEDYVSIMEHLIDRWEISSRNVSGEAAEAQEYLMKLPQRIRKLAERAGARKAKAPKKEVAFSWIFDKKLVI
;
A
#
# COMPACT_ATOMS: atom_id res chain seq x y z
N MET A 1 49.02 -44.20 20.12
CA MET A 1 50.50 -44.26 20.14
C MET A 1 51.04 -43.37 19.04
N ARG A 2 52.24 -42.82 19.27
CA ARG A 2 52.95 -41.75 18.55
C ARG A 2 52.99 -41.81 17.01
N CYS A 3 52.91 -40.59 16.45
CA CYS A 3 53.82 -39.95 15.47
C CYS A 3 53.76 -40.23 13.96
N THR A 4 54.13 -39.13 13.27
CA THR A 4 54.89 -39.00 11.99
C THR A 4 54.09 -39.23 10.71
N SER A 5 53.88 -38.27 9.80
CA SER A 5 54.63 -37.13 9.22
C SER A 5 54.70 -37.35 7.70
N LEU A 6 54.32 -36.32 6.95
CA LEU A 6 54.54 -36.15 5.51
C LEU A 6 56.02 -36.29 5.11
N PRO A 7 56.29 -36.36 3.80
CA PRO A 7 57.12 -35.30 3.24
C PRO A 7 56.65 -34.74 1.88
N GLN A 8 57.06 -33.48 1.67
CA GLN A 8 57.01 -32.65 0.47
C GLN A 8 57.95 -33.14 -0.65
N GLN A 9 57.71 -32.74 -1.91
CA GLN A 9 58.60 -31.83 -2.68
C GLN A 9 58.20 -31.62 -4.16
N ASN A 10 58.08 -30.33 -4.52
CA ASN A 10 58.47 -29.61 -5.75
C ASN A 10 59.07 -30.36 -6.98
N ASN A 11 58.60 -30.04 -8.21
CA ASN A 11 59.25 -29.12 -9.18
C ASN A 11 58.82 -29.32 -10.67
N PHE A 12 58.50 -28.19 -11.31
CA PHE A 12 58.86 -27.69 -12.66
C PHE A 12 58.94 -28.60 -13.94
N LEU A 13 58.29 -28.05 -14.99
CA LEU A 13 58.69 -27.89 -16.42
C LEU A 13 58.32 -28.93 -17.52
N SER A 14 57.51 -28.40 -18.44
CA SER A 14 57.66 -28.37 -19.91
C SER A 14 57.56 -29.66 -20.74
N GLY A 15 56.79 -29.59 -21.84
CA GLY A 15 56.91 -30.55 -22.94
C GLY A 15 55.79 -30.49 -23.98
N ASN A 16 55.97 -29.66 -25.00
CA ASN A 16 55.20 -29.64 -26.26
C ASN A 16 55.34 -30.95 -27.07
N SER A 17 54.29 -31.40 -27.76
CA SER A 17 54.29 -31.94 -29.15
C SER A 17 52.90 -32.51 -29.51
N ARG A 18 52.15 -31.87 -30.42
CA ARG A 18 52.08 -32.06 -31.89
C ARG A 18 51.51 -33.41 -32.38
N LEU A 19 50.26 -33.29 -32.91
CA LEU A 19 49.78 -33.66 -34.25
C LEU A 19 49.86 -35.10 -34.78
N ALA A 20 48.69 -35.59 -35.20
CA ALA A 20 48.34 -36.32 -36.45
C ALA A 20 47.28 -37.39 -36.12
N GLY A 21 46.19 -37.62 -36.86
CA GLY A 21 45.85 -37.31 -38.24
C GLY A 21 45.29 -38.57 -38.92
N ALA A 22 44.21 -38.42 -39.68
CA ALA A 22 43.62 -39.37 -40.66
C ALA A 22 42.79 -40.55 -40.12
N ARG A 23 41.77 -41.10 -40.80
CA ARG A 23 40.73 -40.71 -41.80
C ARG A 23 40.06 -42.04 -42.23
N THR A 24 38.80 -42.00 -42.68
CA THR A 24 38.11 -42.93 -43.63
C THR A 24 37.71 -44.32 -43.12
N ASN A 25 36.63 -45.00 -43.53
CA ASN A 25 35.31 -44.70 -44.12
C ASN A 25 34.52 -46.05 -44.20
N THR A 26 33.17 -45.99 -44.16
CA THR A 26 32.15 -46.90 -44.78
C THR A 26 31.99 -48.38 -44.38
N ALA A 27 30.82 -48.79 -43.84
CA ALA A 27 29.67 -49.37 -44.59
C ALA A 27 28.64 -50.21 -43.75
N ALA A 28 27.36 -49.78 -43.79
CA ALA A 28 26.05 -50.48 -43.93
C ALA A 28 25.45 -51.54 -42.94
N ALA A 29 24.38 -51.11 -42.22
CA ALA A 29 22.99 -51.66 -42.02
C ALA A 29 22.71 -52.95 -41.17
N PRO A 30 21.47 -53.20 -40.61
CA PRO A 30 20.25 -52.39 -40.45
C PRO A 30 19.55 -52.37 -39.04
N THR A 31 18.74 -51.33 -38.82
CA THR A 31 17.50 -51.18 -38.00
C THR A 31 17.21 -52.05 -36.75
N SER A 32 17.08 -51.40 -35.59
CA SER A 32 15.98 -51.65 -34.63
C SER A 32 15.71 -50.41 -33.76
N ARG A 33 14.45 -49.96 -33.75
CA ARG A 33 13.90 -48.83 -32.99
C ARG A 33 14.18 -48.96 -31.49
N HIS A 34 14.82 -47.96 -30.88
CA HIS A 34 14.63 -47.49 -29.50
C HIS A 34 14.99 -45.99 -29.51
N GLY A 35 13.99 -45.12 -29.49
CA GLY A 35 14.19 -43.66 -29.43
C GLY A 35 14.68 -43.28 -28.04
N SER A 36 15.89 -42.71 -27.95
CA SER A 36 16.46 -42.24 -26.70
C SER A 36 16.01 -40.81 -26.41
N MET A 37 15.74 -40.58 -25.13
CA MET A 37 15.24 -39.36 -24.53
C MET A 37 16.40 -38.40 -24.26
N VAL A 38 17.06 -37.93 -25.32
CA VAL A 38 18.18 -36.97 -25.25
C VAL A 38 17.98 -35.87 -26.30
N VAL A 39 16.81 -35.25 -26.32
CA VAL A 39 16.55 -33.96 -27.01
C VAL A 39 15.47 -33.24 -26.21
N ARG A 40 15.82 -32.59 -25.09
CA ARG A 40 14.90 -31.70 -24.36
C ARG A 40 15.54 -30.42 -23.85
N ALA A 41 16.86 -30.35 -23.70
CA ALA A 41 17.54 -29.11 -23.29
C ALA A 41 17.93 -28.18 -24.45
N ALA A 42 17.89 -28.66 -25.70
CA ALA A 42 18.27 -27.87 -26.88
C ALA A 42 17.08 -27.23 -27.60
N ALA A 43 15.85 -27.71 -27.37
CA ALA A 43 14.64 -27.19 -28.02
C ALA A 43 14.07 -25.93 -27.33
N ASP A 44 14.28 -25.78 -26.02
CA ASP A 44 13.91 -24.58 -25.25
C ASP A 44 14.71 -23.32 -25.66
N VAL A 45 15.75 -23.45 -26.50
CA VAL A 45 16.72 -22.41 -26.85
C VAL A 45 16.32 -21.62 -28.10
N ASP A 46 15.58 -22.22 -29.04
CA ASP A 46 15.22 -21.56 -30.32
C ASP A 46 13.84 -20.85 -30.27
N ALA A 47 12.97 -21.22 -29.35
CA ALA A 47 11.61 -20.68 -29.18
C ALA A 47 11.56 -19.31 -28.46
N ALA A 48 12.34 -19.13 -27.39
CA ALA A 48 12.46 -17.83 -26.68
C ALA A 48 13.05 -16.74 -27.59
N LYS A 49 13.94 -17.16 -28.50
CA LYS A 49 14.60 -16.35 -29.51
C LYS A 49 13.64 -15.81 -30.57
N ALA A 50 12.68 -16.60 -31.06
CA ALA A 50 11.74 -16.15 -32.08
C ALA A 50 10.80 -15.02 -31.59
N VAL A 51 10.48 -14.99 -30.30
CA VAL A 51 9.65 -13.94 -29.70
C VAL A 51 10.46 -12.66 -29.47
N LEU A 52 11.71 -12.78 -29.00
CA LEU A 52 12.61 -11.65 -28.78
C LEU A 52 13.10 -11.01 -30.11
N ASP A 53 13.44 -11.84 -31.10
CA ASP A 53 13.92 -11.39 -32.42
C ASP A 53 12.80 -10.73 -33.25
N LYS A 54 11.56 -11.23 -33.14
CA LYS A 54 10.41 -10.63 -33.83
C LYS A 54 9.93 -9.34 -33.17
N ALA A 55 10.09 -9.22 -31.84
CA ALA A 55 9.84 -7.97 -31.11
C ALA A 55 10.88 -6.87 -31.42
N ALA A 56 12.14 -7.25 -31.65
CA ALA A 56 13.20 -6.33 -32.06
C ALA A 56 13.12 -5.90 -33.54
N ALA A 57 12.57 -6.75 -34.41
CA ALA A 57 12.47 -6.48 -35.84
C ALA A 57 11.23 -5.65 -36.26
N GLU A 58 10.19 -5.54 -35.43
CA GLU A 58 8.92 -4.88 -35.79
C GLU A 58 8.47 -3.74 -34.86
N SER A 59 9.39 -3.06 -34.16
CA SER A 59 9.02 -1.83 -33.46
C SER A 59 9.99 -0.67 -33.73
N ASP A 60 9.40 0.48 -34.06
CA ASP A 60 10.00 1.79 -33.81
C ASP A 60 10.27 1.92 -32.29
N VAL A 61 11.40 1.35 -31.80
CA VAL A 61 11.81 1.39 -30.38
C VAL A 61 12.43 2.74 -30.01
N ARG A 62 11.74 3.85 -30.30
CA ARG A 62 12.14 5.17 -29.75
C ARG A 62 11.05 5.88 -28.94
N ASP A 63 9.80 5.38 -28.94
CA ASP A 63 8.67 6.12 -28.34
C ASP A 63 7.71 5.26 -27.49
N PHE A 64 7.99 3.99 -27.20
CA PHE A 64 7.14 3.18 -26.33
C PHE A 64 7.60 3.27 -24.86
N ASP A 65 6.78 3.88 -24.00
CA ASP A 65 6.99 3.96 -22.54
C ASP A 65 6.20 2.84 -21.82
N PRO A 66 6.88 1.78 -21.32
CA PRO A 66 6.22 0.66 -20.63
C PRO A 66 5.43 1.07 -19.39
N ARG A 67 5.90 2.09 -18.66
CA ARG A 67 5.25 2.58 -17.44
C ARG A 67 4.00 3.38 -17.78
N ALA A 68 4.07 4.27 -18.76
CA ALA A 68 2.88 4.97 -19.26
C ALA A 68 1.84 3.98 -19.80
N PHE A 69 2.28 2.95 -20.52
CA PHE A 69 1.41 1.88 -20.98
C PHE A 69 0.76 1.11 -19.81
N ARG A 70 1.54 0.67 -18.81
CA ARG A 70 1.00 -0.03 -17.63
C ARG A 70 -0.03 0.82 -16.88
N ARG A 71 0.23 2.12 -16.72
CA ARG A 71 -0.73 3.06 -16.12
C ARG A 71 -2.00 3.25 -16.95
N SER A 72 -1.86 3.20 -18.28
CA SER A 72 -3.02 3.27 -19.19
C SER A 72 -3.94 2.05 -19.06
N LEU A 73 -3.40 0.86 -18.74
CA LEU A 73 -4.21 -0.36 -18.56
C LEU A 73 -5.30 -0.17 -17.49
N ASN A 74 -4.95 0.44 -16.36
CA ASN A 74 -5.91 0.75 -15.27
C ASN A 74 -7.09 1.62 -15.74
N LYS A 75 -6.90 2.45 -16.77
CA LYS A 75 -7.94 3.34 -17.31
C LYS A 75 -8.89 2.65 -18.29
N THR A 76 -8.55 1.45 -18.75
CA THR A 76 -9.36 0.73 -19.75
C THR A 76 -10.64 0.12 -19.18
N GLY A 77 -10.73 -0.04 -17.85
CA GLY A 77 -11.77 -0.84 -17.20
C GLY A 77 -11.67 -2.35 -17.45
N ARG A 78 -10.71 -2.80 -18.28
CA ARG A 78 -10.48 -4.20 -18.66
C ARG A 78 -9.23 -4.80 -18.03
N TYR A 79 -8.70 -4.16 -17.00
CA TYR A 79 -7.51 -4.60 -16.28
C TYR A 79 -7.79 -4.53 -14.78
N THR A 80 -7.51 -5.61 -14.05
CA THR A 80 -7.66 -5.65 -12.59
C THR A 80 -6.47 -6.31 -11.93
N ARG A 81 -6.04 -5.72 -10.81
CA ARG A 81 -5.09 -6.31 -9.86
C ARG A 81 -5.72 -6.56 -8.49
N ASN A 82 -7.01 -6.29 -8.31
CA ASN A 82 -7.64 -6.26 -6.99
C ASN A 82 -8.06 -7.66 -6.53
N VAL A 83 -7.80 -7.93 -5.24
CA VAL A 83 -8.27 -9.12 -4.53
C VAL A 83 -9.60 -8.77 -3.87
N THR A 84 -10.60 -9.63 -3.98
CA THR A 84 -11.95 -9.40 -3.43
C THR A 84 -12.18 -10.06 -2.07
N ASN A 85 -11.30 -10.97 -1.65
CA ASN A 85 -11.41 -11.76 -0.42
C ASN A 85 -12.73 -12.53 -0.33
N ASP A 86 -13.13 -13.12 -1.46
CA ASP A 86 -14.38 -13.85 -1.56
C ASP A 86 -14.34 -15.14 -0.74
N ALA A 87 -15.20 -15.23 0.27
CA ALA A 87 -15.22 -16.35 1.22
C ALA A 87 -15.45 -17.72 0.56
N ASN A 88 -16.22 -17.80 -0.53
CA ASN A 88 -16.45 -19.08 -1.22
C ASN A 88 -15.22 -19.53 -2.01
N SER A 89 -14.50 -18.59 -2.60
CA SER A 89 -13.26 -18.87 -3.34
C SER A 89 -12.17 -19.39 -2.38
N LEU A 90 -12.05 -18.77 -1.21
CA LEU A 90 -11.16 -19.23 -0.13
C LEU A 90 -11.52 -20.63 0.38
N ALA A 91 -12.82 -20.91 0.58
CA ALA A 91 -13.26 -22.24 0.99
C ALA A 91 -12.97 -23.32 -0.08
N LEU A 92 -13.11 -22.97 -1.36
CA LEU A 92 -12.78 -23.89 -2.46
C LEU A 92 -11.27 -24.16 -2.56
N MET A 93 -10.44 -23.16 -2.31
CA MET A 93 -8.99 -23.33 -2.22
C MET A 93 -8.60 -24.32 -1.11
N GLU A 94 -9.22 -24.19 0.07
CA GLU A 94 -9.01 -25.11 1.19
C GLU A 94 -9.43 -26.55 0.83
N ASP A 95 -10.61 -26.73 0.21
CA ASP A 95 -11.10 -28.05 -0.24
C ASP A 95 -10.19 -28.69 -1.30
N HIS A 96 -9.67 -27.88 -2.24
CA HIS A 96 -8.72 -28.34 -3.24
C HIS A 96 -7.32 -28.66 -2.66
N GLY A 97 -7.08 -28.34 -1.39
CA GLY A 97 -5.79 -28.50 -0.72
C GLY A 97 -4.72 -27.52 -1.20
N VAL A 98 -5.15 -26.33 -1.66
CA VAL A 98 -4.29 -25.30 -2.21
C VAL A 98 -4.27 -24.11 -1.26
N GLY A 99 -3.23 -24.02 -0.42
CA GLY A 99 -3.09 -22.97 0.57
C GLY A 99 -2.43 -23.46 1.85
N TYR A 100 -2.53 -22.66 2.91
CA TYR A 100 -2.16 -23.08 4.26
C TYR A 100 -3.17 -24.06 4.82
N SER A 101 -2.68 -25.14 5.41
CA SER A 101 -3.52 -26.10 6.11
C SER A 101 -3.89 -25.52 7.48
N THR A 102 -5.18 -25.52 7.83
CA THR A 102 -5.67 -25.07 9.15
C THR A 102 -5.80 -26.23 10.14
N SER A 103 -5.74 -27.48 9.68
CA SER A 103 -6.13 -28.65 10.47
C SER A 103 -5.30 -29.93 10.24
N GLY A 104 -4.38 -29.93 9.28
CA GLY A 104 -3.52 -31.08 8.94
C GLY A 104 -2.23 -31.18 9.77
N LEU A 105 -1.36 -32.14 9.41
CA LEU A 105 -0.10 -32.40 10.14
C LEU A 105 0.78 -31.15 10.20
N VAL A 106 0.96 -30.47 9.08
CA VAL A 106 1.87 -29.31 9.01
C VAL A 106 1.38 -28.19 9.93
N ALA A 107 0.07 -28.00 10.02
CA ALA A 107 -0.54 -27.07 10.97
C ALA A 107 -0.25 -27.45 12.43
N GLN A 108 -0.35 -28.74 12.77
CA GLN A 108 -0.04 -29.26 14.11
C GLN A 108 1.43 -29.10 14.46
N MET A 109 2.34 -29.34 13.51
CA MET A 109 3.78 -29.15 13.68
C MET A 109 4.10 -27.68 14.00
N ARG A 110 3.46 -26.74 13.30
CA ARG A 110 3.66 -25.30 13.52
C ARG A 110 3.27 -24.87 14.94
N GLU A 111 2.16 -25.40 15.46
CA GLU A 111 1.72 -25.13 16.84
C GLU A 111 2.62 -25.78 17.92
N GLN A 112 3.34 -26.85 17.56
CA GLN A 112 4.18 -27.63 18.48
C GLN A 112 5.68 -27.30 18.36
N GLY A 113 6.03 -26.16 17.77
CA GLY A 113 7.43 -25.71 17.67
C GLY A 113 8.21 -26.36 16.53
N ASN A 114 7.53 -26.71 15.43
CA ASN A 114 8.11 -27.24 14.18
C ASN A 114 8.82 -28.60 14.32
N GLU A 115 8.54 -29.38 15.36
CA GLU A 115 9.05 -30.74 15.51
C GLU A 115 7.89 -31.75 15.61
N TRP A 116 8.04 -32.91 14.97
CA TRP A 116 7.09 -34.02 15.08
C TRP A 116 7.82 -35.35 15.22
N LYS A 117 7.40 -36.16 16.19
CA LYS A 117 7.96 -37.50 16.39
C LYS A 117 6.91 -38.57 16.11
N GLN A 118 7.13 -39.36 15.07
CA GLN A 118 6.29 -40.51 14.70
C GLN A 118 7.14 -41.79 14.77
N GLY A 119 6.96 -42.57 15.84
CA GLY A 119 7.75 -43.76 16.08
C GLY A 119 9.25 -43.45 16.17
N ASN A 120 10.03 -44.01 15.23
CA ASN A 120 11.47 -43.81 15.12
C ASN A 120 11.87 -42.66 14.19
N VAL A 121 10.91 -41.90 13.64
CA VAL A 121 11.19 -40.75 12.78
C VAL A 121 10.89 -39.46 13.55
N THR A 122 11.91 -38.60 13.66
CA THR A 122 11.76 -37.22 14.09
C THR A 122 11.81 -36.33 12.85
N VAL A 123 10.80 -35.49 12.65
CA VAL A 123 10.74 -34.50 11.58
C VAL A 123 10.96 -33.13 12.20
N LYS A 124 11.94 -32.39 11.68
CA LYS A 124 12.17 -30.98 11.98
C LYS A 124 11.77 -30.15 10.78
N LEU A 125 10.66 -29.43 10.89
CA LEU A 125 10.17 -28.53 9.86
C LEU A 125 10.91 -27.19 9.96
N ALA A 126 11.22 -26.58 8.81
CA ALA A 126 11.87 -25.26 8.80
C ALA A 126 10.99 -24.23 9.51
N GLU A 127 11.59 -23.17 10.06
CA GLU A 127 10.79 -22.10 10.68
C GLU A 127 9.97 -21.33 9.63
N ALA A 128 10.48 -21.21 8.41
CA ALA A 128 9.77 -20.68 7.25
C ALA A 128 9.77 -21.69 6.09
N TYR A 129 8.59 -21.95 5.51
CA TYR A 129 8.35 -22.91 4.42
C TYR A 129 7.00 -22.61 3.74
N GLY A 130 6.65 -23.38 2.71
CA GLY A 130 5.31 -23.39 2.13
C GLY A 130 4.98 -22.14 1.31
N PHE A 131 3.69 -21.87 1.05
CA PHE A 131 3.22 -20.70 0.30
C PHE A 131 3.78 -19.38 0.85
N CYS A 132 4.18 -18.46 -0.01
CA CYS A 132 4.36 -17.07 0.39
C CYS A 132 3.10 -16.25 0.11
N TRP A 133 3.00 -15.07 0.72
CA TRP A 133 1.84 -14.18 0.52
C TRP A 133 1.58 -13.85 -0.96
N GLY A 134 2.64 -13.59 -1.74
CA GLY A 134 2.50 -13.30 -3.18
C GLY A 134 1.90 -14.45 -3.97
N VAL A 135 2.26 -15.69 -3.62
CA VAL A 135 1.72 -16.92 -4.22
C VAL A 135 0.27 -17.14 -3.81
N GLU A 136 -0.02 -17.05 -2.51
CA GLU A 136 -1.38 -17.20 -1.97
C GLU A 136 -2.34 -16.22 -2.64
N ARG A 137 -1.93 -14.94 -2.69
CA ARG A 137 -2.64 -13.88 -3.39
C ARG A 137 -2.90 -14.21 -4.86
N ALA A 138 -1.88 -14.68 -5.59
CA ALA A 138 -2.02 -14.95 -7.02
C ALA A 138 -2.98 -16.10 -7.30
N VAL A 139 -2.88 -17.18 -6.52
CA VAL A 139 -3.79 -18.33 -6.63
C VAL A 139 -5.21 -17.92 -6.24
N GLN A 140 -5.37 -17.16 -5.15
CA GLN A 140 -6.68 -16.63 -4.75
C GLN A 140 -7.33 -15.83 -5.86
N MET A 141 -6.60 -14.91 -6.48
CA MET A 141 -7.11 -14.12 -7.60
C MET A 141 -7.52 -14.99 -8.80
N ALA A 142 -6.82 -16.09 -9.08
CA ALA A 142 -7.21 -17.00 -10.15
C ALA A 142 -8.54 -17.72 -9.83
N TYR A 143 -8.75 -18.12 -8.57
CA TYR A 143 -10.03 -18.72 -8.13
C TYR A 143 -11.17 -17.70 -8.16
N GLU A 144 -10.92 -16.48 -7.67
CA GLU A 144 -11.88 -15.38 -7.70
C GLU A 144 -12.24 -14.98 -9.13
N ALA A 145 -11.26 -14.97 -10.05
CA ALA A 145 -11.50 -14.72 -11.47
C ALA A 145 -12.43 -15.77 -12.09
N ARG A 146 -12.20 -17.06 -11.79
CA ARG A 146 -13.09 -18.12 -12.30
C ARG A 146 -14.53 -17.93 -11.85
N LYS A 147 -14.73 -17.51 -10.59
CA LYS A 147 -16.05 -17.21 -10.03
C LYS A 147 -16.67 -15.94 -10.61
N ALA A 148 -15.89 -14.87 -10.75
CA ALA A 148 -16.35 -13.58 -11.26
C ALA A 148 -16.79 -13.65 -12.73
N TYR A 149 -16.16 -14.54 -13.50
CA TYR A 149 -16.41 -14.72 -14.93
C TYR A 149 -16.88 -16.14 -15.25
N PRO A 150 -18.03 -16.62 -14.77
CA PRO A 150 -18.40 -18.04 -14.82
C PRO A 150 -18.69 -18.56 -16.24
N ASN A 151 -19.02 -17.67 -17.19
CA ASN A 151 -19.43 -18.04 -18.55
C ASN A 151 -18.40 -17.67 -19.61
N GLN A 152 -17.28 -17.07 -19.21
CA GLN A 152 -16.21 -16.65 -20.10
C GLN A 152 -15.13 -17.72 -20.20
N ARG A 153 -14.40 -17.74 -21.32
CA ARG A 153 -13.20 -18.56 -21.43
C ARG A 153 -12.08 -17.87 -20.67
N LEU A 154 -11.46 -18.61 -19.74
CA LEU A 154 -10.33 -18.13 -18.99
C LEU A 154 -9.07 -18.75 -19.55
N HIS A 155 -8.09 -17.90 -19.80
CA HIS A 155 -6.76 -18.30 -20.20
C HIS A 155 -5.76 -17.88 -19.13
N ILE A 156 -4.63 -18.58 -19.04
CA ILE A 156 -3.48 -18.16 -18.26
C ILE A 156 -2.24 -18.21 -19.15
N THR A 157 -1.41 -17.16 -19.09
CA THR A 157 -0.28 -17.03 -20.02
C THR A 157 0.84 -18.03 -19.77
N ASN A 158 0.90 -18.62 -18.57
CA ASN A 158 1.89 -19.60 -18.11
C ASN A 158 1.32 -20.35 -16.89
N GLU A 159 2.12 -21.19 -16.25
CA GLU A 159 1.83 -21.65 -14.89
C GLU A 159 1.56 -20.47 -13.95
N ILE A 160 0.49 -20.55 -13.13
CA ILE A 160 0.17 -19.49 -12.14
C ILE A 160 1.35 -19.32 -11.17
N ILE A 161 1.92 -20.46 -10.79
CA ILE A 161 3.12 -20.67 -9.99
C ILE A 161 3.77 -21.99 -10.43
N HIS A 162 5.06 -22.19 -10.18
CA HIS A 162 5.75 -23.46 -10.45
C HIS A 162 5.39 -24.53 -9.41
N ASN A 163 4.15 -25.03 -9.51
CA ASN A 163 3.63 -26.16 -8.74
C ASN A 163 2.62 -26.97 -9.59
N PRO A 164 2.96 -28.23 -9.93
CA PRO A 164 2.12 -29.02 -10.82
C PRO A 164 0.73 -29.31 -10.25
N GLY A 165 0.61 -29.52 -8.93
CA GLY A 165 -0.67 -29.78 -8.28
C GLY A 165 -1.62 -28.58 -8.36
N VAL A 166 -1.10 -27.38 -8.12
CA VAL A 166 -1.89 -26.14 -8.20
C VAL A 166 -2.33 -25.84 -9.63
N ASN A 167 -1.43 -25.98 -10.62
CA ASN A 167 -1.77 -25.81 -12.03
C ASN A 167 -2.81 -26.83 -12.50
N GLN A 168 -2.73 -28.07 -12.01
CA GLN A 168 -3.72 -29.10 -12.31
C GLN A 168 -5.11 -28.73 -11.80
N ARG A 169 -5.24 -28.12 -10.61
CA ARG A 169 -6.53 -27.60 -10.11
C ARG A 169 -7.11 -26.50 -11.00
N LEU A 170 -6.27 -25.60 -11.52
CA LEU A 170 -6.73 -24.58 -12.47
C LEU A 170 -7.24 -25.21 -13.78
N LYS A 171 -6.56 -26.26 -14.28
CA LYS A 171 -7.04 -27.02 -15.45
C LYS A 171 -8.37 -27.70 -15.18
N GLU A 172 -8.56 -28.28 -13.99
CA GLU A 172 -9.83 -28.88 -13.54
C GLU A 172 -10.96 -27.84 -13.42
N MET A 173 -10.62 -26.57 -13.17
CA MET A 173 -11.52 -25.42 -13.16
C MET A 173 -11.72 -24.77 -14.55
N ASP A 174 -11.35 -25.47 -15.64
CA ASP A 174 -11.48 -24.98 -17.02
C ASP A 174 -10.74 -23.65 -17.27
N VAL A 175 -9.55 -23.50 -16.69
CA VAL A 175 -8.58 -22.45 -17.04
C VAL A 175 -7.62 -23.01 -18.09
N GLN A 176 -7.58 -22.37 -19.26
CA GLN A 176 -6.83 -22.83 -20.42
C GLN A 176 -5.42 -22.22 -20.44
N PHE A 177 -4.40 -23.06 -20.47
CA PHE A 177 -3.01 -22.58 -20.52
C PHE A 177 -2.65 -22.21 -21.96
N ILE A 178 -2.05 -21.03 -22.14
CA ILE A 178 -1.59 -20.55 -23.45
C ILE A 178 -0.24 -21.21 -23.75
N GLU A 179 -0.29 -22.45 -24.22
CA GLU A 179 0.88 -23.28 -24.55
C GLU A 179 0.90 -23.56 -26.07
N GLY A 180 2.04 -23.35 -26.70
CA GLY A 180 2.34 -23.62 -28.12
C GLY A 180 3.39 -24.72 -28.31
N ALA A 181 3.91 -24.87 -29.53
CA ALA A 181 4.98 -25.82 -29.82
C ALA A 181 6.30 -25.37 -29.17
N GLU A 182 7.12 -26.32 -28.73
CA GLU A 182 8.50 -26.08 -28.27
C GLU A 182 8.66 -24.99 -27.19
N GLY A 183 7.65 -24.80 -26.32
CA GLY A 183 7.69 -23.83 -25.23
C GLY A 183 7.26 -22.41 -25.60
N GLU A 184 6.83 -22.17 -26.84
CA GLU A 184 6.24 -20.89 -27.25
C GLU A 184 4.82 -20.71 -26.69
N LYS A 185 4.36 -19.46 -26.59
CA LYS A 185 2.97 -19.14 -26.23
C LYS A 185 2.14 -18.95 -27.49
N ASP A 186 1.15 -19.82 -27.72
CA ASP A 186 0.20 -19.66 -28.82
C ASP A 186 -1.04 -18.88 -28.39
N PHE A 187 -1.02 -17.57 -28.62
CA PHE A 187 -2.17 -16.72 -28.36
C PHE A 187 -3.31 -16.90 -29.38
N SER A 188 -3.19 -17.66 -30.47
CA SER A 188 -4.19 -17.73 -31.57
C SER A 188 -5.62 -18.03 -31.11
N ASN A 189 -5.78 -18.76 -30.00
CA ASN A 189 -7.08 -19.15 -29.43
C ASN A 189 -7.73 -18.09 -28.52
N VAL A 190 -6.98 -17.04 -28.14
CA VAL A 190 -7.44 -15.92 -27.31
C VAL A 190 -8.16 -14.90 -28.17
N LYS A 191 -9.45 -14.68 -27.87
CA LYS A 191 -10.36 -13.79 -28.60
C LYS A 191 -10.83 -12.62 -27.71
N GLN A 192 -11.38 -11.61 -28.36
CA GLN A 192 -12.03 -10.48 -27.70
C GLN A 192 -13.08 -10.94 -26.68
N GLY A 193 -13.07 -10.33 -25.49
CA GLY A 193 -13.97 -10.65 -24.39
C GLY A 193 -13.59 -11.89 -23.56
N ASP A 194 -12.55 -12.64 -23.94
CA ASP A 194 -11.97 -13.65 -23.06
C ASP A 194 -11.31 -12.99 -21.83
N VAL A 195 -11.08 -13.78 -20.79
CA VAL A 195 -10.35 -13.36 -19.59
C VAL A 195 -8.97 -14.00 -19.62
N VAL A 196 -7.91 -13.21 -19.42
CA VAL A 196 -6.53 -13.69 -19.40
C VAL A 196 -5.87 -13.35 -18.08
N ILE A 197 -5.41 -14.38 -17.39
CA ILE A 197 -4.70 -14.31 -16.12
C ILE A 197 -3.20 -14.19 -16.41
N LEU A 198 -2.55 -13.17 -15.85
CA LEU A 198 -1.09 -13.07 -15.82
C LEU A 198 -0.59 -13.74 -14.53
N PRO A 199 0.45 -14.59 -14.57
CA PRO A 199 0.89 -15.39 -13.44
C PRO A 199 1.57 -14.57 -12.34
N ALA A 200 1.92 -15.21 -11.21
CA ALA A 200 2.60 -14.54 -10.09
C ALA A 200 3.97 -13.95 -10.48
N PHE A 201 4.65 -14.53 -11.47
CA PHE A 201 5.93 -14.06 -12.02
C PHE A 201 5.78 -12.90 -13.01
N GLY A 202 4.53 -12.57 -13.34
CA GLY A 202 4.12 -11.54 -14.29
C GLY A 202 4.28 -11.91 -15.76
N ALA A 203 4.17 -10.89 -16.60
CA ALA A 203 4.15 -11.03 -18.05
C ALA A 203 5.02 -9.94 -18.68
N SER A 204 5.49 -10.17 -19.90
CA SER A 204 6.24 -9.14 -20.60
C SER A 204 5.33 -7.98 -21.02
N VAL A 205 5.94 -6.81 -21.20
CA VAL A 205 5.27 -5.61 -21.69
C VAL A 205 4.58 -5.87 -23.05
N GLN A 206 5.21 -6.65 -23.91
CA GLN A 206 4.70 -7.01 -25.23
C GLN A 206 3.49 -7.95 -25.12
N GLU A 207 3.50 -8.90 -24.19
CA GLU A 207 2.34 -9.74 -23.89
C GLU A 207 1.17 -8.91 -23.38
N MET A 208 1.42 -8.01 -22.42
CA MET A 208 0.38 -7.11 -21.91
C MET A 208 -0.21 -6.23 -23.02
N LYS A 209 0.64 -5.71 -23.91
CA LYS A 209 0.20 -4.94 -25.08
C LYS A 209 -0.66 -5.77 -26.02
N LEU A 210 -0.19 -6.96 -26.42
CA LEU A 210 -0.94 -7.88 -27.28
C LEU A 210 -2.32 -8.21 -26.72
N LEU A 211 -2.39 -8.49 -25.42
CA LEU A 211 -3.66 -8.81 -24.73
C LEU A 211 -4.59 -7.60 -24.68
N ASN A 212 -4.05 -6.42 -24.36
CA ASN A 212 -4.82 -5.18 -24.35
C ASN A 212 -5.41 -4.85 -25.73
N ASP A 213 -4.60 -4.98 -26.79
CA ASP A 213 -4.96 -4.71 -28.18
C ASP A 213 -6.02 -5.70 -28.70
N ARG A 214 -6.10 -6.90 -28.13
CA ARG A 214 -7.15 -7.89 -28.39
C ARG A 214 -8.44 -7.68 -27.60
N GLU A 215 -8.50 -6.60 -26.83
CA GLU A 215 -9.67 -6.23 -26.05
C GLU A 215 -10.14 -7.31 -25.06
N VAL A 216 -9.18 -8.06 -24.47
CA VAL A 216 -9.48 -9.04 -23.42
C VAL A 216 -9.62 -8.38 -22.06
N GLN A 217 -10.21 -9.10 -21.11
CA GLN A 217 -10.15 -8.75 -19.69
C GLN A 217 -8.86 -9.34 -19.09
N ILE A 218 -7.97 -8.49 -18.57
CA ILE A 218 -6.73 -8.91 -17.94
C ILE A 218 -6.92 -8.97 -16.42
N VAL A 219 -6.62 -10.13 -15.84
CA VAL A 219 -6.49 -10.33 -14.39
C VAL A 219 -5.01 -10.49 -14.08
N ASP A 220 -4.39 -9.44 -13.58
CA ASP A 220 -2.95 -9.44 -13.32
C ASP A 220 -2.67 -9.88 -11.88
N THR A 221 -2.20 -11.13 -11.75
CA THR A 221 -1.88 -11.74 -10.46
C THR A 221 -0.41 -11.57 -10.07
N THR A 222 0.37 -10.80 -10.83
CA THR A 222 1.80 -10.58 -10.58
C THR A 222 2.05 -10.21 -9.14
N CYS A 223 2.99 -10.92 -8.52
CA CYS A 223 3.43 -10.68 -7.16
C CYS A 223 3.89 -9.22 -7.01
N PRO A 224 3.37 -8.48 -6.03
CA PRO A 224 3.87 -7.18 -5.58
C PRO A 224 5.39 -7.02 -5.54
N TRP A 225 6.12 -8.03 -5.08
CA TRP A 225 7.58 -8.01 -5.01
C TRP A 225 8.24 -8.08 -6.40
N VAL A 226 7.61 -8.77 -7.35
CA VAL A 226 8.04 -8.80 -8.77
C VAL A 226 7.81 -7.43 -9.41
N SER A 227 6.66 -6.79 -9.15
CA SER A 227 6.38 -5.43 -9.64
C SER A 227 7.38 -4.39 -9.11
N LYS A 228 7.90 -4.56 -7.89
CA LYS A 228 9.01 -3.73 -7.38
C LYS A 228 10.29 -3.87 -8.21
N VAL A 229 10.61 -5.08 -8.70
CA VAL A 229 11.76 -5.30 -9.58
C VAL A 229 11.58 -4.58 -10.92
N TRP A 230 10.36 -4.61 -11.47
CA TRP A 230 10.04 -3.88 -12.70
C TRP A 230 10.23 -2.37 -12.53
N ASN A 231 9.80 -1.83 -11.39
CA ASN A 231 9.99 -0.42 -11.06
C ASN A 231 11.48 -0.07 -10.87
N ALA A 232 12.28 -1.01 -10.35
CA ALA A 232 13.73 -0.83 -10.21
C ALA A 232 14.41 -0.69 -11.58
N VAL A 233 14.13 -1.60 -12.52
CA VAL A 233 14.73 -1.57 -13.87
C VAL A 233 14.19 -0.41 -14.73
N ASP A 234 12.92 -0.01 -14.57
CA ASP A 234 12.38 1.20 -15.19
C ASP A 234 13.10 2.47 -14.69
N ASN A 235 13.30 2.58 -13.37
CA ASN A 235 14.00 3.71 -12.77
C ASN A 235 15.48 3.77 -13.21
N GLN A 236 16.14 2.62 -13.37
CA GLN A 236 17.50 2.53 -13.92
C GLN A 236 17.52 3.07 -15.36
N ALA A 237 16.61 2.58 -16.21
CA ALA A 237 16.50 3.01 -17.60
C ALA A 237 16.26 4.53 -17.72
N ARG A 238 15.36 5.10 -16.91
CA ARG A 238 15.08 6.54 -16.88
C ARG A 238 16.27 7.39 -16.45
N LYS A 239 17.18 6.84 -15.65
CA LYS A 239 18.43 7.48 -15.23
C LYS A 239 19.58 7.17 -16.18
N GLY A 240 19.33 6.56 -17.33
CA GLY A 240 20.34 6.22 -18.33
C GLY A 240 21.25 5.06 -17.95
N HIS A 241 20.93 4.28 -16.91
CA HIS A 241 21.72 3.15 -16.47
C HIS A 241 21.29 1.86 -17.19
N THR A 242 22.27 1.03 -17.58
CA THR A 242 22.03 -0.33 -18.05
C THR A 242 21.73 -1.25 -16.87
N SER A 243 20.64 -2.00 -16.94
CA SER A 243 20.23 -2.93 -15.88
C SER A 243 21.03 -4.23 -15.94
N ILE A 244 21.87 -4.47 -14.93
CA ILE A 244 22.43 -5.79 -14.63
C ILE A 244 21.41 -6.56 -13.79
N ILE A 245 20.82 -7.60 -14.38
CA ILE A 245 19.78 -8.42 -13.75
C ILE A 245 20.43 -9.72 -13.27
N HIS A 246 20.58 -9.90 -11.96
CA HIS A 246 20.99 -11.19 -11.42
C HIS A 246 19.82 -12.18 -11.47
N GLY A 247 19.92 -13.21 -12.31
CA GLY A 247 18.83 -14.16 -12.51
C GLY A 247 19.09 -15.18 -13.61
N LYS A 248 18.15 -16.10 -13.80
CA LYS A 248 18.21 -17.10 -14.87
C LYS A 248 17.55 -16.51 -16.11
N TRP A 249 18.31 -16.30 -17.19
CA TRP A 249 17.81 -15.62 -18.41
C TRP A 249 16.52 -16.23 -18.99
N ALA A 250 16.36 -17.56 -18.88
CA ALA A 250 15.20 -18.28 -19.39
C ALA A 250 13.99 -18.30 -18.43
N HIS A 251 14.14 -17.79 -17.21
CA HIS A 251 13.06 -17.80 -16.22
C HIS A 251 12.05 -16.70 -16.52
N GLU A 252 10.77 -17.01 -16.39
CA GLU A 252 9.64 -16.17 -16.77
C GLU A 252 9.68 -14.79 -16.10
N GLU A 253 10.01 -14.77 -14.80
CA GLU A 253 10.19 -13.52 -14.05
C GLU A 253 11.31 -12.63 -14.61
N THR A 254 12.43 -13.24 -15.03
CA THR A 254 13.57 -12.52 -15.61
C THR A 254 13.23 -11.99 -16.98
N ILE A 255 12.52 -12.77 -17.81
CA ILE A 255 12.02 -12.33 -19.12
C ILE A 255 11.04 -11.16 -18.96
N ALA A 256 10.08 -11.27 -18.05
CA ALA A 256 9.14 -10.19 -17.74
C ALA A 256 9.89 -8.94 -17.28
N THR A 257 10.80 -9.08 -16.31
CA THR A 257 11.61 -7.97 -15.78
C THR A 257 12.45 -7.30 -16.88
N ALA A 258 13.15 -8.08 -17.70
CA ALA A 258 13.96 -7.57 -18.80
C ALA A 258 13.14 -6.75 -19.81
N SER A 259 11.86 -7.09 -20.02
CA SER A 259 10.97 -6.33 -20.91
C SER A 259 10.61 -4.92 -20.41
N PHE A 260 10.75 -4.66 -19.10
CA PHE A 260 10.59 -3.33 -18.49
C PHE A 260 11.91 -2.55 -18.41
N ALA A 261 13.04 -3.20 -18.67
CA ALA A 261 14.33 -2.53 -18.71
C ALA A 261 14.53 -1.81 -20.05
N GLY A 262 15.39 -0.80 -20.06
CA GLY A 262 15.91 -0.21 -21.30
C GLY A 262 16.98 -1.11 -21.90
N LYS A 263 18.25 -0.78 -21.65
CA LYS A 263 19.37 -1.70 -21.91
C LYS A 263 19.55 -2.61 -20.70
N TYR A 264 19.80 -3.90 -20.94
CA TYR A 264 20.02 -4.86 -19.85
C TYR A 264 21.03 -5.94 -20.20
N LEU A 265 21.61 -6.54 -19.16
CA LEU A 265 22.43 -7.73 -19.19
C LEU A 265 22.04 -8.63 -18.01
N VAL A 266 21.73 -9.89 -18.27
CA VAL A 266 21.42 -10.90 -17.27
C VAL A 266 22.71 -11.65 -16.92
N VAL A 267 23.02 -11.74 -15.64
CA VAL A 267 24.13 -12.57 -15.12
C VAL A 267 23.56 -13.67 -14.24
N LYS A 268 24.00 -14.91 -14.47
CA LYS A 268 23.45 -16.07 -13.76
C LYS A 268 24.00 -16.23 -12.34
N ASP A 269 25.30 -16.00 -12.18
CA ASP A 269 26.05 -16.31 -10.96
C ASP A 269 27.21 -15.33 -10.77
N LEU A 270 27.93 -15.48 -9.66
CA LEU A 270 29.08 -14.63 -9.34
C LEU A 270 30.20 -14.72 -10.40
N LYS A 271 30.38 -15.85 -11.08
CA LYS A 271 31.46 -16.01 -12.08
C LYS A 271 31.17 -15.17 -13.33
N GLU A 272 29.91 -15.12 -13.75
CA GLU A 272 29.51 -14.25 -14.85
C GLU A 272 29.61 -12.77 -14.46
N ALA A 273 29.23 -12.42 -13.23
CA ALA A 273 29.42 -11.06 -12.73
C ALA A 273 30.91 -10.65 -12.65
N GLU A 274 31.80 -11.55 -12.22
CA GLU A 274 33.25 -11.35 -12.22
C GLU A 274 33.79 -11.11 -13.63
N TYR A 275 33.31 -11.89 -14.61
CA TYR A 275 33.67 -11.69 -16.02
C TYR A 275 33.26 -10.29 -16.51
N VAL A 276 32.02 -9.88 -16.23
CA VAL A 276 31.51 -8.54 -16.60
C VAL A 276 32.31 -7.44 -15.91
N CYS A 277 32.57 -7.56 -14.61
CA CYS A 277 33.34 -6.58 -13.85
C CYS A 277 34.79 -6.45 -14.35
N ASN A 278 35.42 -7.57 -14.69
CA ASN A 278 36.74 -7.57 -15.31
C ASN A 278 36.73 -6.86 -16.67
N TYR A 279 35.71 -7.10 -17.50
CA TYR A 279 35.53 -6.42 -18.77
C TYR A 279 35.35 -4.90 -18.59
N ILE A 280 34.56 -4.46 -17.60
CA ILE A 280 34.34 -3.03 -17.30
C ILE A 280 35.65 -2.30 -16.95
N LEU A 281 36.56 -2.96 -16.21
CA LEU A 281 37.83 -2.37 -15.75
C LEU A 281 38.92 -2.43 -16.81
N ASN A 282 39.06 -3.57 -17.48
CA ASN A 282 40.25 -3.89 -18.27
C ASN A 282 39.97 -3.99 -19.78
N GLY A 283 38.70 -3.92 -20.20
CA GLY A 283 38.28 -4.32 -21.54
C GLY A 283 38.39 -5.82 -21.76
N GLY A 284 38.23 -6.24 -23.01
CA GLY A 284 38.30 -7.65 -23.42
C GLY A 284 38.03 -7.81 -24.91
N ASP A 285 37.82 -9.05 -25.36
CA ASP A 285 37.35 -9.30 -26.73
C ASP A 285 35.84 -9.08 -26.79
N ARG A 286 35.43 -8.03 -27.51
CA ARG A 286 34.01 -7.68 -27.71
C ARG A 286 33.21 -8.81 -28.34
N ASN A 287 33.77 -9.56 -29.30
CA ASN A 287 33.07 -10.66 -29.94
C ASN A 287 32.89 -11.85 -29.00
N GLU A 288 33.87 -12.10 -28.13
CA GLU A 288 33.76 -13.12 -27.08
C GLU A 288 32.63 -12.76 -26.10
N PHE A 289 32.58 -11.50 -25.65
CA PHE A 289 31.51 -11.02 -24.78
C PHE A 289 30.13 -11.20 -25.41
N LEU A 290 29.98 -10.76 -26.67
CA LEU A 290 28.73 -10.90 -27.42
C LEU A 290 28.37 -12.36 -27.71
N THR A 291 29.35 -13.24 -27.90
CA THR A 291 29.08 -14.68 -28.04
C THR A 291 28.60 -15.28 -26.71
N LYS A 292 29.16 -14.82 -25.59
CA LYS A 292 28.81 -15.33 -24.26
C LYS A 292 27.41 -14.90 -23.81
N PHE A 293 26.99 -13.67 -24.09
CA PHE A 293 25.74 -13.10 -23.58
C PHE A 293 24.71 -12.75 -24.67
N GLY A 294 25.17 -12.46 -25.90
CA GLY A 294 24.38 -11.84 -26.97
C GLY A 294 23.27 -12.70 -27.56
N GLU A 295 23.30 -14.01 -27.35
CA GLU A 295 22.20 -14.87 -27.83
C GLU A 295 20.95 -14.76 -26.97
N ASN A 296 21.07 -14.66 -25.64
CA ASN A 296 19.92 -14.89 -24.74
C ASN A 296 19.92 -14.06 -23.44
N ALA A 297 21.00 -13.35 -23.11
CA ALA A 297 21.19 -12.74 -21.80
C ALA A 297 21.41 -11.23 -21.86
N MET A 298 21.15 -10.55 -22.99
CA MET A 298 21.28 -9.10 -23.07
C MET A 298 20.28 -8.46 -24.04
N SER A 299 20.01 -7.17 -23.87
CA SER A 299 19.17 -6.40 -24.80
C SER A 299 19.81 -6.29 -26.18
N VAL A 300 18.99 -6.34 -27.23
CA VAL A 300 19.43 -6.16 -28.63
C VAL A 300 20.15 -4.83 -28.80
N GLY A 301 21.34 -4.87 -29.43
CA GLY A 301 22.13 -3.69 -29.74
C GLY A 301 22.90 -3.08 -28.55
N LEU A 302 22.98 -3.76 -27.40
CA LEU A 302 23.86 -3.35 -26.32
C LEU A 302 25.33 -3.46 -26.76
N ASP A 303 26.07 -2.37 -26.55
CA ASP A 303 27.50 -2.29 -26.81
C ASP A 303 28.27 -2.29 -25.48
N PRO A 304 28.98 -3.36 -25.11
CA PRO A 304 29.61 -3.48 -23.79
C PRO A 304 30.70 -2.42 -23.54
N GLU A 305 31.19 -1.75 -24.58
CA GLU A 305 32.16 -0.65 -24.45
C GLU A 305 31.53 0.68 -24.05
N LEU A 306 30.26 0.90 -24.40
CA LEU A 306 29.54 2.16 -24.16
C LEU A 306 28.51 2.02 -23.04
N ASP A 307 27.79 0.91 -23.03
CA ASP A 307 26.57 0.74 -22.25
C ASP A 307 26.82 0.21 -20.84
N LEU A 308 28.03 -0.25 -20.54
CA LEU A 308 28.44 -0.64 -19.18
C LEU A 308 29.13 0.49 -18.41
N ASP A 309 29.06 1.74 -18.91
CA ASP A 309 29.61 2.93 -18.25
C ASP A 309 28.78 3.36 -17.03
N GLN A 310 27.46 3.18 -17.09
CA GLN A 310 26.51 3.43 -16.00
C GLN A 310 25.63 2.20 -15.81
N VAL A 311 25.70 1.54 -14.65
CA VAL A 311 25.01 0.27 -14.42
C VAL A 311 24.14 0.31 -13.17
N GLY A 312 22.91 -0.20 -13.32
CA GLY A 312 22.02 -0.47 -12.20
C GLY A 312 22.01 -1.97 -11.89
N MET A 313 21.85 -2.37 -10.63
CA MET A 313 21.62 -3.77 -10.29
C MET A 313 20.19 -3.99 -9.80
N ALA A 314 19.54 -5.00 -10.38
CA ALA A 314 18.31 -5.62 -9.90
C ALA A 314 18.49 -7.14 -9.92
N ASN A 315 17.56 -7.89 -9.33
CA ASN A 315 17.63 -9.34 -9.28
C ASN A 315 16.25 -9.97 -9.42
N GLN A 316 16.24 -11.21 -9.91
CA GLN A 316 15.10 -12.10 -9.76
C GLN A 316 14.85 -12.34 -8.26
N THR A 317 13.61 -12.22 -7.82
CA THR A 317 13.18 -12.20 -6.41
C THR A 317 13.55 -13.47 -5.63
N THR A 318 13.74 -14.58 -6.35
CA THR A 318 14.00 -15.91 -5.79
C THR A 318 15.47 -16.33 -5.80
N MET A 319 16.43 -15.47 -6.17
CA MET A 319 17.86 -15.82 -6.19
C MET A 319 18.44 -15.98 -4.76
N LEU A 320 19.63 -16.59 -4.66
CA LEU A 320 20.35 -16.66 -3.39
C LEU A 320 20.73 -15.26 -2.89
N LYS A 321 20.41 -14.97 -1.62
CA LYS A 321 20.68 -13.67 -1.03
C LYS A 321 22.16 -13.37 -0.91
N GLY A 322 22.92 -14.29 -0.33
CA GLY A 322 24.36 -14.11 -0.16
C GLY A 322 25.11 -13.89 -1.47
N GLU A 323 24.70 -14.58 -2.55
CA GLU A 323 25.30 -14.40 -3.87
C GLU A 323 24.91 -13.05 -4.51
N THR A 324 23.64 -12.66 -4.42
CA THR A 324 23.16 -11.36 -4.93
C THR A 324 23.88 -10.20 -4.24
N GLU A 325 24.03 -10.23 -2.92
CA GLU A 325 24.79 -9.23 -2.18
C GLU A 325 26.27 -9.19 -2.59
N ALA A 326 26.87 -10.35 -2.86
CA ALA A 326 28.25 -10.45 -3.31
C ALA A 326 28.42 -9.81 -4.70
N ILE A 327 27.50 -10.08 -5.64
CA ILE A 327 27.47 -9.47 -6.97
C ILE A 327 27.29 -7.95 -6.87
N GLY A 328 26.38 -7.47 -6.02
CA GLY A 328 26.16 -6.04 -5.80
C GLY A 328 27.41 -5.32 -5.29
N LYS A 329 28.07 -5.88 -4.27
CA LYS A 329 29.35 -5.35 -3.74
C LYS A 329 30.47 -5.41 -4.77
N LEU A 330 30.48 -6.45 -5.61
CA LEU A 330 31.46 -6.59 -6.69
C LEU A 330 31.28 -5.48 -7.75
N LEU A 331 30.04 -5.22 -8.18
CA LEU A 331 29.71 -4.14 -9.11
C LEU A 331 30.01 -2.77 -8.50
N GLU A 332 29.60 -2.52 -7.25
CA GLU A 332 29.88 -1.28 -6.53
C GLU A 332 31.38 -1.00 -6.46
N LYS A 333 32.16 -2.00 -6.03
CA LYS A 333 33.63 -1.91 -5.96
C LYS A 333 34.24 -1.66 -7.34
N THR A 334 33.69 -2.29 -8.37
CA THR A 334 34.14 -2.13 -9.76
C THR A 334 33.94 -0.70 -10.24
N MET A 335 32.74 -0.15 -10.09
CA MET A 335 32.44 1.22 -10.50
C MET A 335 33.21 2.25 -9.66
N MET A 336 33.36 2.00 -8.35
CA MET A 336 34.18 2.83 -7.47
C MET A 336 35.67 2.80 -7.86
N THR A 337 36.19 1.65 -8.32
CA THR A 337 37.57 1.54 -8.79
C THR A 337 37.79 2.33 -10.09
N LYS A 338 36.80 2.34 -10.98
CA LYS A 338 36.88 3.00 -12.29
C LYS A 338 36.70 4.52 -12.21
N TYR A 339 35.71 5.01 -11.48
CA TYR A 339 35.33 6.44 -11.46
C TYR A 339 35.65 7.16 -10.14
N GLY A 340 35.96 6.42 -9.07
CA GLY A 340 36.19 6.97 -7.74
C GLY A 340 34.90 7.21 -6.93
N PRO A 341 35.03 7.47 -5.62
CA PRO A 341 33.88 7.58 -4.72
C PRO A 341 33.01 8.81 -4.96
N ALA A 342 33.56 9.89 -5.53
CA ALA A 342 32.82 11.13 -5.78
C ALA A 342 31.77 10.96 -6.90
N GLU A 343 32.05 10.12 -7.89
CA GLU A 343 31.21 9.90 -9.06
C GLU A 343 30.39 8.60 -8.99
N LEU A 344 30.56 7.79 -7.94
CA LEU A 344 29.92 6.47 -7.83
C LEU A 344 28.40 6.53 -8.03
N ASN A 345 27.72 7.52 -7.44
CA ASN A 345 26.26 7.67 -7.53
C ASN A 345 25.75 8.02 -8.93
N ASN A 346 26.62 8.47 -9.85
CA ASN A 346 26.29 8.75 -11.24
C ASN A 346 26.47 7.51 -12.14
N HIS A 347 27.21 6.51 -11.67
CA HIS A 347 27.64 5.35 -12.46
C HIS A 347 27.12 4.01 -11.90
N PHE A 348 26.66 3.99 -10.66
CA PHE A 348 26.13 2.79 -10.01
C PHE A 348 24.87 3.11 -9.20
N MET A 349 23.87 2.26 -9.35
CA MET A 349 22.75 2.20 -8.43
C MET A 349 22.35 0.76 -8.16
N VAL A 350 21.97 0.46 -6.93
CA VAL A 350 21.48 -0.86 -6.55
C VAL A 350 20.16 -0.70 -5.82
N MET A 351 19.23 -1.59 -6.14
CA MET A 351 18.02 -1.78 -5.36
C MET A 351 18.00 -3.26 -4.97
N ASP A 352 17.97 -3.54 -3.66
CA ASP A 352 17.76 -4.91 -3.21
C ASP A 352 16.33 -5.30 -3.56
N THR A 353 16.20 -6.29 -4.44
CA THR A 353 14.93 -6.75 -4.98
C THR A 353 14.65 -8.21 -4.64
N ILE A 354 15.44 -8.82 -3.74
CA ILE A 354 15.08 -10.11 -3.15
C ILE A 354 13.83 -9.93 -2.30
N CYS A 355 12.87 -10.86 -2.44
CA CYS A 355 11.67 -10.80 -1.61
C CYS A 355 11.93 -11.41 -0.22
N ASP A 356 11.30 -10.82 0.81
CA ASP A 356 11.41 -11.26 2.19
C ASP A 356 11.13 -12.76 2.35
N ALA A 357 10.12 -13.26 1.65
CA ALA A 357 9.72 -14.67 1.69
C ALA A 357 10.83 -15.64 1.22
N THR A 358 11.64 -15.23 0.23
CA THR A 358 12.78 -16.02 -0.21
C THR A 358 13.89 -15.98 0.83
N GLN A 359 14.19 -14.80 1.39
CA GLN A 359 15.19 -14.66 2.43
C GLN A 359 14.83 -15.50 3.67
N GLU A 360 13.62 -15.35 4.21
CA GLU A 360 13.17 -16.06 5.42
C GLU A 360 13.32 -17.58 5.28
N ARG A 361 13.03 -18.13 4.09
CA ARG A 361 13.16 -19.58 3.82
C ARG A 361 14.62 -20.00 3.72
N GLN A 362 15.48 -19.20 3.09
CA GLN A 362 16.91 -19.48 3.03
C GLN A 362 17.50 -19.45 4.45
N ASP A 363 17.19 -18.42 5.22
CA ASP A 363 17.62 -18.24 6.61
C ASP A 363 17.15 -19.42 7.49
N ALA A 364 15.88 -19.83 7.37
CA ALA A 364 15.34 -20.98 8.10
C ALA A 364 16.04 -22.31 7.77
N VAL A 365 16.45 -22.53 6.50
CA VAL A 365 17.22 -23.72 6.13
C VAL A 365 18.67 -23.60 6.63
N TYR A 366 19.29 -22.42 6.57
CA TYR A 366 20.62 -22.20 7.16
C TYR A 366 20.63 -22.46 8.66
N ASP A 367 19.63 -21.96 9.39
CA ASP A 367 19.51 -22.16 10.84
C ASP A 367 19.26 -23.62 11.20
N MET A 368 18.35 -24.29 10.48
CA MET A 368 18.09 -25.72 10.67
C MET A 368 19.35 -26.57 10.42
N THR A 369 20.19 -26.17 9.45
CA THR A 369 21.40 -26.90 9.08
C THR A 369 22.65 -26.44 9.84
N ALA A 370 22.58 -25.39 10.67
CA ALA A 370 23.75 -24.78 11.32
C ALA A 370 24.41 -25.68 12.38
N LYS A 371 23.64 -26.55 13.05
CA LYS A 371 24.09 -27.28 14.25
C LYS A 371 24.34 -28.78 14.02
N GLN A 372 24.95 -29.16 12.89
CA GLN A 372 25.28 -30.56 12.60
C GLN A 372 26.27 -31.20 13.60
N ASP A 373 27.05 -30.38 14.31
CA ASP A 373 28.03 -30.85 15.30
C ASP A 373 27.40 -31.18 16.68
N VAL A 374 26.13 -30.82 16.90
CA VAL A 374 25.42 -31.09 18.15
C VAL A 374 24.61 -32.39 17.97
N PRO A 375 24.93 -33.51 18.68
CA PRO A 375 24.32 -34.82 18.41
C PRO A 375 22.78 -34.84 18.49
N GLU A 376 22.19 -34.08 19.40
CA GLU A 376 20.73 -34.00 19.60
C GLU A 376 20.05 -33.09 18.55
N GLU A 377 20.80 -32.22 17.89
CA GLU A 377 20.27 -31.30 16.87
C GLU A 377 20.61 -31.73 15.43
N LYS A 378 21.52 -32.69 15.25
CA LYS A 378 21.98 -33.21 13.98
C LYS A 378 20.85 -33.74 13.10
N LEU A 379 20.91 -33.42 11.81
CA LEU A 379 20.02 -33.96 10.79
C LEU A 379 20.70 -35.12 10.09
N ASP A 380 19.95 -36.19 9.84
CA ASP A 380 20.45 -37.32 9.05
C ASP A 380 20.25 -37.10 7.55
N MET A 381 19.20 -36.35 7.18
CA MET A 381 18.88 -35.99 5.80
C MET A 381 17.93 -34.78 5.74
N MET A 382 17.87 -34.17 4.57
CA MET A 382 16.94 -33.11 4.19
C MET A 382 15.93 -33.63 3.17
N LEU A 383 14.69 -33.19 3.29
CA LEU A 383 13.62 -33.43 2.33
C LEU A 383 13.03 -32.09 1.91
N VAL A 384 13.23 -31.74 0.64
CA VAL A 384 12.84 -30.45 0.07
C VAL A 384 11.64 -30.68 -0.85
N VAL A 385 10.48 -30.12 -0.53
CA VAL A 385 9.25 -30.34 -1.31
C VAL A 385 8.93 -29.13 -2.17
N GLY A 386 8.69 -29.33 -3.46
CA GLY A 386 8.22 -28.29 -4.38
C GLY A 386 8.49 -28.61 -5.85
N GLY A 387 7.80 -27.92 -6.77
CA GLY A 387 7.89 -28.20 -8.22
C GLY A 387 9.30 -28.06 -8.79
N PHE A 388 9.68 -28.90 -9.75
CA PHE A 388 11.04 -28.96 -10.33
C PHE A 388 11.48 -27.73 -11.14
N ASN A 389 10.54 -26.84 -11.48
CA ASN A 389 10.79 -25.57 -12.16
C ASN A 389 10.91 -24.40 -11.17
N SER A 390 10.67 -24.61 -9.88
CA SER A 390 10.71 -23.54 -8.88
C SER A 390 12.14 -23.14 -8.53
N SER A 391 12.53 -21.92 -8.89
CA SER A 391 13.86 -21.39 -8.57
C SER A 391 14.09 -21.30 -7.06
N ASN A 392 13.10 -20.83 -6.29
CA ASN A 392 13.19 -20.80 -4.83
C ASN A 392 13.44 -22.19 -4.25
N THR A 393 12.71 -23.22 -4.67
CA THR A 393 12.91 -24.60 -4.17
C THR A 393 14.29 -25.13 -4.54
N SER A 394 14.79 -24.82 -5.73
CA SER A 394 16.13 -25.25 -6.17
C SER A 394 17.24 -24.71 -5.25
N HIS A 395 17.11 -23.47 -4.78
CA HIS A 395 18.09 -22.88 -3.86
C HIS A 395 18.00 -23.46 -2.43
N LEU A 396 16.81 -23.86 -1.95
CA LEU A 396 16.71 -24.58 -0.68
C LEU A 396 17.41 -25.95 -0.72
N GLN A 397 17.30 -26.66 -1.86
CA GLN A 397 18.04 -27.89 -2.11
C GLN A 397 19.55 -27.63 -2.17
N GLU A 398 19.98 -26.56 -2.84
CA GLU A 398 21.38 -26.15 -2.93
C GLU A 398 22.01 -25.91 -1.54
N ILE A 399 21.29 -25.24 -0.63
CA ILE A 399 21.75 -25.04 0.75
C ILE A 399 22.00 -26.37 1.47
N GLY A 400 21.09 -27.34 1.33
CA GLY A 400 21.24 -28.68 1.91
C GLY A 400 22.49 -29.41 1.38
N GLU A 401 22.69 -29.40 0.06
CA GLU A 401 23.86 -30.00 -0.60
C GLU A 401 25.17 -29.32 -0.18
N MET A 402 25.20 -27.98 -0.10
CA MET A 402 26.37 -27.20 0.34
C MET A 402 26.81 -27.54 1.76
N LYS A 403 25.88 -27.93 2.64
CA LYS A 403 26.16 -28.34 4.02
C LYS A 403 26.60 -29.80 4.14
N GLY A 404 26.64 -30.54 3.03
CA GLY A 404 27.03 -31.95 3.00
C GLY A 404 26.01 -32.90 3.64
N ILE A 405 24.76 -32.45 3.80
CA ILE A 405 23.66 -33.26 4.33
C ILE A 405 22.97 -33.96 3.15
N PRO A 406 22.71 -35.28 3.19
CA PRO A 406 21.93 -35.95 2.15
C PRO A 406 20.58 -35.25 1.94
N SER A 407 20.32 -34.70 0.76
CA SER A 407 19.14 -33.87 0.50
C SER A 407 18.35 -34.37 -0.71
N PHE A 408 17.05 -34.54 -0.54
CA PHE A 408 16.15 -35.11 -1.54
C PHE A 408 15.08 -34.09 -1.93
N TRP A 409 15.13 -33.56 -3.16
CA TRP A 409 14.11 -32.66 -3.68
C TRP A 409 13.05 -33.41 -4.50
N VAL A 410 11.79 -33.33 -4.06
CA VAL A 410 10.64 -33.99 -4.70
C VAL A 410 9.54 -32.99 -5.06
N ASP A 411 8.90 -33.19 -6.22
CA ASP A 411 7.77 -32.37 -6.70
C ASP A 411 6.41 -32.84 -6.15
N SER A 412 6.32 -34.08 -5.68
CA SER A 412 5.08 -34.71 -5.22
C SER A 412 5.33 -35.99 -4.42
N ALA A 413 4.32 -36.43 -3.66
CA ALA A 413 4.34 -37.69 -2.93
C ALA A 413 4.50 -38.93 -3.82
N ALA A 414 4.16 -38.83 -5.12
CA ALA A 414 4.31 -39.92 -6.09
C ALA A 414 5.78 -40.31 -6.33
N ARG A 415 6.73 -39.45 -5.93
CA ARG A 415 8.17 -39.71 -6.01
C ARG A 415 8.68 -40.70 -4.96
N VAL A 416 7.88 -41.00 -3.94
CA VAL A 416 8.23 -41.90 -2.86
C VAL A 416 7.49 -43.23 -3.05
N ASP A 417 8.23 -44.25 -3.49
CA ASP A 417 7.71 -45.62 -3.58
C ASP A 417 7.82 -46.29 -2.20
N VAL A 418 6.64 -46.48 -1.59
CA VAL A 418 6.52 -47.07 -0.25
C VAL A 418 6.92 -48.54 -0.23
N ALA A 419 6.56 -49.31 -1.28
CA ALA A 419 6.78 -50.76 -1.28
C ALA A 419 8.25 -51.10 -1.53
N ALA A 420 8.94 -50.32 -2.37
CA ALA A 420 10.32 -50.57 -2.74
C ALA A 420 11.36 -49.80 -1.87
N ASN A 421 10.92 -48.93 -0.96
CA ASN A 421 11.78 -47.97 -0.26
C ASN A 421 12.70 -47.23 -1.24
N LYS A 422 12.09 -46.59 -2.25
CA LYS A 422 12.78 -45.81 -3.28
C LYS A 422 12.28 -44.38 -3.33
N ILE A 423 13.16 -43.46 -3.67
CA ILE A 423 12.83 -42.06 -3.93
C ILE A 423 13.40 -41.61 -5.27
N THR A 424 12.58 -40.95 -6.09
CA THR A 424 13.03 -40.26 -7.30
C THR A 424 13.09 -38.76 -7.01
N HIS A 425 14.28 -38.16 -7.05
CA HIS A 425 14.50 -36.79 -6.62
C HIS A 425 15.43 -36.03 -7.58
N LYS A 426 15.39 -34.70 -7.53
CA LYS A 426 16.19 -33.83 -8.40
C LYS A 426 17.35 -33.22 -7.61
N LEU A 427 18.56 -33.25 -8.14
CA LEU A 427 19.71 -32.57 -7.54
C LEU A 427 19.70 -31.08 -7.87
N ALA A 428 20.42 -30.25 -7.10
CA ALA A 428 20.46 -28.79 -7.32
C ALA A 428 20.91 -28.41 -8.74
N HIS A 429 21.82 -29.19 -9.33
CA HIS A 429 22.32 -29.03 -10.70
C HIS A 429 21.42 -29.63 -11.80
N GLY A 430 20.24 -30.15 -11.42
CA GLY A 430 19.14 -30.45 -12.34
C GLY A 430 18.94 -31.92 -12.72
N GLU A 431 19.86 -32.81 -12.34
CA GLU A 431 19.76 -34.25 -12.64
C GLU A 431 18.65 -34.92 -11.81
N LEU A 432 17.84 -35.76 -12.45
CA LEU A 432 16.82 -36.57 -11.78
C LEU A 432 17.40 -37.96 -11.47
N VAL A 433 17.46 -38.30 -10.18
CA VAL A 433 18.12 -39.50 -9.67
C VAL A 433 17.13 -40.38 -8.91
N GLU A 434 17.22 -41.69 -9.09
CA GLU A 434 16.53 -42.67 -8.25
C GLU A 434 17.49 -43.18 -7.17
N THR A 435 17.07 -43.14 -5.91
CA THR A 435 17.83 -43.68 -4.78
C THR A 435 17.02 -44.77 -4.10
N ALA A 436 17.56 -45.99 -4.07
CA ALA A 436 16.99 -47.14 -3.38
C ALA A 436 17.50 -47.21 -1.94
N CYS A 437 16.70 -47.82 -1.05
CA CYS A 437 16.98 -47.91 0.38
C CYS A 437 17.30 -46.55 1.02
N TRP A 438 16.63 -45.49 0.55
CA TRP A 438 16.95 -44.11 0.93
C TRP A 438 16.60 -43.80 2.39
N LEU A 439 15.58 -44.49 2.94
CA LEU A 439 15.30 -44.49 4.38
C LEU A 439 16.00 -45.68 5.05
N PRO A 440 17.03 -45.46 5.91
CA PRO A 440 17.73 -46.54 6.61
C PRO A 440 16.89 -47.15 7.74
N GLU A 441 17.29 -48.28 8.30
CA GLU A 441 16.66 -48.82 9.52
C GLU A 441 17.05 -48.00 10.78
N GLY A 442 16.21 -48.05 11.83
CA GLY A 442 16.48 -47.36 13.10
C GLY A 442 15.97 -45.91 13.21
N PRO A 443 16.33 -45.21 14.30
CA PRO A 443 15.98 -43.81 14.54
C PRO A 443 16.55 -42.87 13.48
N LEU A 444 15.76 -41.88 13.06
CA LEU A 444 16.13 -40.93 12.00
C LEU A 444 15.57 -39.54 12.28
N THR A 445 16.39 -38.50 12.12
CA THR A 445 15.98 -37.10 12.15
C THR A 445 16.03 -36.51 10.75
N ILE A 446 14.86 -36.14 10.21
CA ILE A 446 14.69 -35.56 8.86
C ILE A 446 14.40 -34.07 8.99
N GLY A 447 15.22 -33.24 8.35
CA GLY A 447 14.89 -31.83 8.13
C GLY A 447 13.94 -31.69 6.93
N VAL A 448 12.84 -30.96 7.08
CA VAL A 448 11.83 -30.78 6.04
C VAL A 448 11.66 -29.30 5.76
N THR A 449 11.69 -28.94 4.49
CA THR A 449 11.35 -27.59 4.03
C THR A 449 10.57 -27.67 2.73
N SER A 450 10.00 -26.55 2.30
CA SER A 450 9.31 -26.47 1.03
C SER A 450 9.41 -25.08 0.41
N GLY A 451 9.38 -25.03 -0.92
CA GLY A 451 9.49 -23.77 -1.64
C GLY A 451 8.25 -22.90 -1.51
N ALA A 452 8.41 -21.61 -1.82
CA ALA A 452 7.37 -20.58 -1.78
C ALA A 452 6.09 -20.89 -2.59
N SER A 453 6.14 -21.85 -3.51
CA SER A 453 5.02 -22.31 -4.34
C SER A 453 4.40 -23.63 -3.88
N THR A 454 4.71 -24.12 -2.68
CA THR A 454 4.29 -25.46 -2.23
C THR A 454 3.19 -25.39 -1.17
N PRO A 455 1.99 -25.94 -1.43
CA PRO A 455 0.93 -26.03 -0.42
C PRO A 455 1.33 -26.94 0.74
N ASP A 456 0.81 -26.67 1.94
CA ASP A 456 1.06 -27.51 3.12
C ASP A 456 0.68 -28.97 2.85
N LYS A 457 -0.43 -29.19 2.14
CA LYS A 457 -0.92 -30.53 1.77
C LYS A 457 0.11 -31.36 1.00
N ALA A 458 0.90 -30.75 0.12
CA ALA A 458 1.93 -31.47 -0.64
C ALA A 458 3.05 -31.98 0.28
N VAL A 459 3.41 -31.22 1.32
CA VAL A 459 4.38 -31.65 2.33
C VAL A 459 3.79 -32.79 3.17
N GLU A 460 2.53 -32.67 3.58
CA GLU A 460 1.82 -33.72 4.34
C GLU A 460 1.76 -35.04 3.58
N ASP A 461 1.43 -35.01 2.28
CA ASP A 461 1.31 -36.21 1.47
C ASP A 461 2.66 -36.91 1.25
N VAL A 462 3.76 -36.14 1.16
CA VAL A 462 5.12 -36.69 1.12
C VAL A 462 5.46 -37.35 2.47
N LEU A 463 5.17 -36.68 3.59
CA LEU A 463 5.43 -37.21 4.93
C LEU A 463 4.61 -38.47 5.24
N ASP A 464 3.36 -38.54 4.79
CA ASP A 464 2.53 -39.74 4.90
C ASP A 464 3.20 -40.97 4.25
N ARG A 465 3.84 -40.79 3.09
CA ARG A 465 4.61 -41.86 2.41
C ARG A 465 5.86 -42.24 3.21
N VAL A 466 6.57 -41.27 3.78
CA VAL A 466 7.75 -41.50 4.63
C VAL A 466 7.38 -42.34 5.86
N PHE A 467 6.29 -41.97 6.54
CA PHE A 467 5.83 -42.71 7.72
C PHE A 467 5.35 -44.11 7.37
N LYS A 468 4.67 -44.32 6.23
CA LYS A 468 4.26 -45.65 5.76
C LYS A 468 5.42 -46.60 5.45
N ILE A 469 6.57 -46.08 5.00
CA ILE A 469 7.78 -46.89 4.81
C ILE A 469 8.31 -47.40 6.16
N LYS A 470 8.29 -46.55 7.19
CA LYS A 470 8.82 -46.87 8.53
C LYS A 470 7.85 -47.65 9.41
N ASP A 471 6.55 -47.47 9.19
CA ASP A 471 5.46 -48.16 9.87
C ASP A 471 4.36 -48.51 8.85
N PRO A 472 4.36 -49.74 8.30
CA PRO A 472 3.34 -50.17 7.33
C PRO A 472 1.91 -50.16 7.86
N CYS A 473 1.72 -50.12 9.18
CA CYS A 473 0.41 -50.03 9.83
C CYS A 473 -0.09 -48.57 9.96
N PHE A 474 0.71 -47.58 9.56
CA PHE A 474 0.36 -46.17 9.63
C PHE A 474 -0.83 -45.84 8.70
N SER A 475 -1.95 -45.42 9.29
CA SER A 475 -3.23 -45.22 8.60
C SER A 475 -3.47 -43.77 8.12
N SER A 476 -2.44 -42.91 8.13
CA SER A 476 -2.48 -41.43 8.01
C SER A 476 -2.81 -40.68 9.30
N LEU A 477 -2.36 -39.42 9.38
CA LEU A 477 -2.63 -38.52 10.51
C LEU A 477 -4.05 -37.97 10.37
N ASN A 478 -4.92 -38.29 11.34
CA ASN A 478 -6.29 -37.77 11.33
C ASN A 478 -6.28 -36.23 11.36
N PRO A 479 -7.02 -35.54 10.47
CA PRO A 479 -7.32 -34.13 10.66
C PRO A 479 -8.09 -33.98 11.98
N ARG A 480 -7.78 -32.94 12.77
CA ARG A 480 -8.40 -32.71 14.08
C ARG A 480 -9.91 -32.94 14.05
N THR A 481 -10.41 -33.85 14.88
CA THR A 481 -11.83 -33.88 15.26
C THR A 481 -12.20 -32.52 15.83
N SER A 482 -13.13 -31.84 15.14
CA SER A 482 -13.74 -30.55 15.44
C SER A 482 -13.58 -30.01 16.87
N TYR A 483 -12.72 -29.01 17.03
CA TYR A 483 -12.97 -27.96 18.03
C TYR A 483 -13.99 -26.99 17.44
N ILE A 484 -15.10 -26.81 18.15
CA ILE A 484 -16.17 -25.86 17.83
C ILE A 484 -15.55 -24.45 17.69
N LYS A 485 -15.93 -23.75 16.61
CA LYS A 485 -15.64 -22.33 16.31
C LYS A 485 -15.56 -21.46 17.57
N MET A 486 -14.35 -21.05 17.96
CA MET A 486 -14.09 -19.79 18.69
C MET A 486 -12.63 -19.35 18.49
N SER A 487 -12.29 -18.87 17.29
CA SER A 487 -11.22 -17.86 17.10
C SER A 487 -11.17 -17.35 15.65
N ALA A 488 -12.22 -16.65 15.22
CA ALA A 488 -12.10 -15.59 14.20
C ALA A 488 -11.88 -14.21 14.88
N ALA A 489 -11.32 -14.20 16.09
CA ALA A 489 -11.10 -13.00 16.87
C ALA A 489 -9.85 -13.17 17.74
N ARG A 490 -8.67 -13.18 17.11
CA ARG A 490 -7.39 -12.93 17.78
C ARG A 490 -6.29 -12.51 16.80
N ALA A 491 -6.60 -11.50 15.98
CA ALA A 491 -5.62 -10.55 15.49
C ALA A 491 -6.23 -9.15 15.55
N SER A 492 -6.87 -8.82 16.68
CA SER A 492 -7.24 -7.47 17.11
C SER A 492 -7.90 -7.53 18.50
N VAL A 493 -7.56 -6.55 19.34
CA VAL A 493 -8.28 -6.06 20.53
C VAL A 493 -7.79 -6.50 21.93
N LYS A 494 -7.00 -5.55 22.49
CA LYS A 494 -7.06 -4.91 23.83
C LYS A 494 -7.13 -5.75 25.11
N LEU A 495 -6.15 -5.41 25.96
CA LEU A 495 -6.28 -5.19 27.41
C LEU A 495 -7.68 -4.74 27.85
N GLN A 496 -8.38 -5.61 28.58
CA GLN A 496 -9.04 -5.28 29.85
C GLN A 496 -9.68 -6.54 30.45
N ALA A 497 -9.28 -6.88 31.68
CA ALA A 497 -10.17 -7.53 32.63
C ALA A 497 -9.74 -7.14 34.05
N GLY A 498 -10.68 -6.55 34.78
CA GLY A 498 -10.54 -6.22 36.19
C GLY A 498 -10.84 -7.40 37.12
N ASN A 499 -10.35 -7.24 38.35
CA ASN A 499 -10.81 -7.78 39.64
C ASN A 499 -11.66 -9.08 39.67
N SER A 500 -11.09 -10.11 40.30
CA SER A 500 -11.72 -10.72 41.49
C SER A 500 -10.70 -11.52 42.32
N SER A 501 -10.86 -11.41 43.63
CA SER A 501 -10.08 -11.90 44.78
C SER A 501 -9.86 -13.41 44.90
N SER A 502 -8.69 -13.85 45.42
CA SER A 502 -8.53 -14.31 46.83
C SER A 502 -7.18 -15.03 47.11
N ALA A 503 -6.66 -14.73 48.31
CA ALA A 503 -5.86 -15.55 49.23
C ALA A 503 -4.39 -15.95 48.96
N LEU A 504 -3.51 -15.27 49.73
CA LEU A 504 -2.44 -15.76 50.61
C LEU A 504 -1.12 -16.32 50.03
N GLY A 505 -0.01 -15.72 50.49
CA GLY A 505 1.32 -16.35 50.57
C GLY A 505 2.49 -15.39 50.32
N GLY A 506 3.04 -14.78 51.37
CA GLY A 506 4.00 -13.66 51.25
C GLY A 506 5.49 -14.02 51.12
N ALA A 507 6.29 -13.02 50.73
CA ALA A 507 7.64 -12.76 51.25
C ALA A 507 8.10 -11.35 50.83
N ARG A 508 8.74 -10.64 51.77
CA ARG A 508 9.14 -9.23 51.72
C ARG A 508 10.38 -8.98 50.85
N VAL A 509 10.40 -7.87 50.10
CA VAL A 509 11.63 -7.09 49.83
C VAL A 509 11.32 -5.60 49.94
N ARG A 510 12.12 -4.87 50.71
CA ARG A 510 12.03 -3.41 50.97
C ARG A 510 12.77 -2.64 49.88
N SER A 511 12.16 -1.60 49.32
CA SER A 511 12.90 -0.45 48.78
C SER A 511 12.17 0.86 49.06
N ILE A 512 12.95 1.91 49.29
CA ILE A 512 12.62 3.16 49.95
C ILE A 512 12.08 4.17 48.92
N ARG A 513 10.95 4.82 49.20
CA ARG A 513 10.42 5.97 48.44
C ARG A 513 10.44 7.26 49.29
N PRO A 514 10.71 8.44 48.70
CA PRO A 514 10.61 9.72 49.39
C PRO A 514 9.15 10.20 49.48
N ARG A 515 8.83 10.96 50.54
CA ARG A 515 7.51 11.54 50.82
C ARG A 515 7.20 12.75 49.92
N PRO A 516 5.95 12.93 49.48
CA PRO A 516 5.40 14.25 49.17
C PRO A 516 4.45 14.74 50.27
N SER A 517 4.49 16.05 50.48
CA SER A 517 3.77 16.87 51.45
C SER A 517 2.25 16.90 51.21
N ARG A 518 1.49 16.91 52.31
CA ARG A 518 0.04 17.18 52.34
C ARG A 518 -0.22 18.66 51.97
N LEU A 519 -1.04 18.89 50.95
CA LEU A 519 -1.77 20.15 50.78
C LEU A 519 -3.26 19.84 50.72
N ALA A 520 -4.02 20.67 51.44
CA ALA A 520 -5.40 20.44 51.83
C ALA A 520 -6.38 20.54 50.65
N VAL A 521 -7.35 19.62 50.63
CA VAL A 521 -8.54 19.68 49.77
C VAL A 521 -9.44 20.79 50.30
N VAL A 522 -9.56 21.89 49.55
CA VAL A 522 -10.59 22.91 49.78
C VAL A 522 -11.88 22.42 49.12
N ARG A 523 -12.93 22.20 49.91
CA ARG A 523 -14.29 22.00 49.40
C ARG A 523 -14.82 23.32 48.86
N PRO A 524 -15.38 23.40 47.64
CA PRO A 524 -16.11 24.59 47.21
C PRO A 524 -17.41 24.71 48.01
N GLN A 525 -17.62 25.89 48.59
CA GLN A 525 -18.89 26.30 49.17
C GLN A 525 -19.95 26.43 48.07
N ALA A 526 -21.16 25.95 48.35
CA ALA A 526 -22.35 26.31 47.59
C ALA A 526 -22.58 27.82 47.73
N VAL A 527 -22.57 28.54 46.60
CA VAL A 527 -22.96 29.95 46.56
C VAL A 527 -24.43 30.01 46.16
N ALA A 528 -25.20 30.68 47.02
CA ALA A 528 -26.63 30.87 46.87
C ALA A 528 -26.99 31.72 45.65
N ALA A 529 -28.18 31.45 45.09
CA ALA A 529 -28.83 32.27 44.08
C ALA A 529 -29.12 33.68 44.63
N THR A 530 -28.76 34.71 43.85
CA THR A 530 -29.60 35.84 43.40
C THR A 530 -28.73 37.01 42.92
N THR A 531 -28.88 37.41 41.65
CA THR A 531 -28.94 38.79 41.12
C THR A 531 -29.16 38.71 39.60
N LYS A 532 -29.91 39.65 39.01
CA LYS A 532 -30.08 39.75 37.53
C LYS A 532 -28.70 39.82 36.87
N GLN A 533 -28.28 38.76 36.20
CA GLN A 533 -27.03 38.74 35.42
C GLN A 533 -27.34 39.27 34.01
N GLY A 534 -26.92 40.50 33.74
CA GLY A 534 -26.73 40.94 32.35
C GLY A 534 -25.46 40.30 31.76
N PRO A 535 -25.18 40.52 30.47
CA PRO A 535 -23.99 39.97 29.82
C PRO A 535 -22.71 40.43 30.52
N ILE A 536 -21.71 39.54 30.58
CA ILE A 536 -20.39 39.85 31.09
C ILE A 536 -19.60 40.55 29.99
N ILE A 537 -19.09 41.76 30.27
CA ILE A 537 -18.20 42.48 29.33
C ILE A 537 -16.75 42.30 29.80
N LEU A 538 -15.94 41.60 29.00
CA LEU A 538 -14.52 41.36 29.28
C LEU A 538 -13.68 41.83 28.10
N ASN A 539 -12.79 42.81 28.32
CA ASN A 539 -11.92 43.40 27.28
C ASN A 539 -12.67 43.86 26.01
N GLY A 540 -13.91 44.32 26.16
CA GLY A 540 -14.76 44.74 25.03
C GLY A 540 -15.55 43.62 24.35
N GLN A 541 -15.35 42.36 24.75
CA GLN A 541 -16.16 41.22 24.32
C GLN A 541 -17.37 41.03 25.23
N ILE A 542 -18.49 40.64 24.62
CA ILE A 542 -19.75 40.31 25.31
C ILE A 542 -19.79 38.80 25.49
N LEU A 543 -20.04 38.34 26.72
CA LEU A 543 -20.13 36.94 27.10
C LEU A 543 -21.45 36.68 27.83
N HIS A 544 -21.97 35.47 27.70
CA HIS A 544 -23.22 35.03 28.34
C HIS A 544 -24.40 35.98 28.07
N SER A 545 -24.66 36.28 26.80
CA SER A 545 -25.74 37.20 26.41
C SER A 545 -27.14 36.59 26.42
N ILE A 546 -27.24 35.27 26.60
CA ILE A 546 -28.51 34.57 26.63
C ILE A 546 -29.34 34.94 27.87
N GLU A 547 -30.62 35.23 27.66
CA GLU A 547 -31.55 35.51 28.76
C GLU A 547 -31.98 34.21 29.50
N PRO A 548 -32.22 34.24 30.82
CA PRO A 548 -32.50 33.03 31.59
C PRO A 548 -33.65 32.16 31.04
N HIS A 549 -34.73 32.78 30.57
CA HIS A 549 -35.88 32.04 30.02
C HIS A 549 -35.55 31.36 28.68
N ARG A 550 -34.68 31.95 27.85
CA ARG A 550 -34.21 31.34 26.60
C ARG A 550 -33.23 30.20 26.86
N LEU A 551 -32.44 30.29 27.93
CA LEU A 551 -31.59 29.19 28.37
C LEU A 551 -32.42 27.98 28.83
N GLU A 552 -33.55 28.20 29.52
CA GLU A 552 -34.49 27.12 29.85
C GLU A 552 -35.04 26.41 28.60
N ILE A 553 -35.31 27.15 27.53
CA ILE A 553 -35.74 26.59 26.23
C ILE A 553 -34.66 25.66 25.66
N VAL A 554 -33.41 26.12 25.60
CA VAL A 554 -32.28 25.32 25.09
C VAL A 554 -32.07 24.07 25.93
N ASN A 555 -32.11 24.18 27.26
CA ASN A 555 -31.99 23.02 28.16
C ASN A 555 -33.10 21.99 27.90
N GLY A 556 -34.31 22.45 27.58
CA GLY A 556 -35.46 21.60 27.22
C GLY A 556 -35.38 20.94 25.84
N MET A 557 -34.35 21.19 25.03
CA MET A 557 -34.18 20.61 23.69
C MET A 557 -33.32 19.33 23.68
N SER A 558 -32.94 18.80 24.86
CA SER A 558 -32.07 17.61 24.94
C SER A 558 -32.67 16.38 24.24
N ASP A 559 -33.96 16.10 24.45
CA ASP A 559 -34.63 14.95 23.81
C ASP A 559 -34.72 15.13 22.28
N PHE A 560 -35.03 16.35 21.83
CA PHE A 560 -35.01 16.70 20.41
C PHE A 560 -33.63 16.44 19.78
N ALA A 561 -32.55 16.85 20.46
CA ALA A 561 -31.20 16.61 19.97
C ALA A 561 -30.88 15.12 19.86
N ALA A 562 -31.31 14.31 20.85
CA ALA A 562 -31.14 12.86 20.82
C ALA A 562 -31.88 12.20 19.65
N GLU A 563 -33.10 12.64 19.35
CA GLU A 563 -33.98 12.01 18.35
C GLU A 563 -33.75 12.52 16.93
N HIS A 564 -33.31 13.77 16.76
CA HIS A 564 -33.33 14.45 15.46
C HIS A 564 -31.99 15.01 14.98
N VAL A 565 -31.01 15.17 15.89
CA VAL A 565 -29.69 15.73 15.58
C VAL A 565 -28.63 14.62 15.61
N VAL A 566 -28.47 13.93 16.74
CA VAL A 566 -27.49 12.84 16.91
C VAL A 566 -27.58 11.76 15.82
N PRO A 567 -28.78 11.34 15.34
CA PRO A 567 -28.88 10.33 14.28
C PRO A 567 -28.37 10.77 12.89
N LEU A 568 -28.01 12.05 12.70
CA LEU A 568 -27.40 12.54 11.46
C LEU A 568 -25.88 12.26 11.38
N LEU A 569 -25.27 11.87 12.50
CA LEU A 569 -23.89 11.40 12.57
C LEU A 569 -23.78 10.04 11.88
N LYS A 570 -22.69 9.83 11.14
CA LYS A 570 -22.41 8.51 10.55
C LYS A 570 -21.75 7.63 11.62
N PRO A 571 -22.17 6.36 11.74
CA PRO A 571 -21.42 5.37 12.51
C PRO A 571 -19.97 5.28 11.99
N VAL A 572 -18.99 5.18 12.89
CA VAL A 572 -17.55 5.23 12.54
C VAL A 572 -17.15 4.16 11.52
N ASP A 573 -17.75 2.97 11.60
CA ASP A 573 -17.54 1.85 10.67
C ASP A 573 -18.08 2.11 9.25
N LYS A 574 -18.89 3.17 9.09
CA LYS A 574 -19.44 3.64 7.81
C LYS A 574 -18.88 4.99 7.37
N CYS A 575 -18.00 5.59 8.17
CA CYS A 575 -17.28 6.80 7.78
C CYS A 575 -16.16 6.44 6.82
N TRP A 576 -15.97 7.26 5.79
CA TRP A 576 -14.73 7.25 5.03
C TRP A 576 -13.57 7.64 5.96
N GLN A 577 -12.37 7.17 5.68
CA GLN A 577 -11.15 7.54 6.38
C GLN A 577 -10.16 8.18 5.39
N PRO A 578 -9.24 9.05 5.84
CA PRO A 578 -8.25 9.67 4.96
C PRO A 578 -7.49 8.66 4.08
N GLN A 579 -7.18 7.48 4.62
CA GLN A 579 -6.46 6.43 3.91
C GLN A 579 -7.22 5.89 2.67
N ASP A 580 -8.54 6.03 2.61
CA ASP A 580 -9.36 5.59 1.46
C ASP A 580 -9.05 6.36 0.17
N PHE A 581 -8.43 7.55 0.30
CA PHE A 581 -8.15 8.47 -0.80
C PHE A 581 -6.66 8.69 -1.05
N LEU A 582 -5.81 8.29 -0.12
CA LEU A 582 -4.36 8.49 -0.19
C LEU A 582 -3.65 7.25 -0.73
N PRO A 583 -2.47 7.40 -1.35
CA PRO A 583 -1.61 6.27 -1.66
C PRO A 583 -1.43 5.35 -0.44
N ASP A 584 -1.74 4.06 -0.62
CA ASP A 584 -1.64 3.06 0.44
C ASP A 584 -0.16 2.77 0.75
N PRO A 585 0.35 3.12 1.94
CA PRO A 585 1.75 2.90 2.30
C PRO A 585 2.12 1.42 2.43
N GLU A 586 1.14 0.52 2.60
CA GLU A 586 1.36 -0.92 2.64
C GLU A 586 1.40 -1.53 1.22
N SER A 587 0.95 -0.78 0.20
CA SER A 587 0.96 -1.23 -1.18
C SER A 587 2.39 -1.29 -1.74
N PRO A 588 2.75 -2.35 -2.51
CA PRO A 588 4.01 -2.38 -3.26
C PRO A 588 4.14 -1.24 -4.27
N ASP A 589 3.01 -0.73 -4.74
CA ASP A 589 2.90 0.32 -5.74
C ASP A 589 2.78 1.71 -5.06
N PHE A 590 3.01 1.80 -3.73
CA PHE A 590 2.91 3.05 -2.98
C PHE A 590 3.68 4.19 -3.65
N LEU A 591 4.95 3.97 -4.00
CA LEU A 591 5.77 4.99 -4.63
C LEU A 591 5.23 5.38 -6.02
N ASP A 592 4.66 4.43 -6.77
CA ASP A 592 4.01 4.74 -8.05
C ASP A 592 2.75 5.58 -7.85
N ALA A 593 1.90 5.23 -6.88
CA ALA A 593 0.71 5.99 -6.52
C ALA A 593 1.06 7.41 -6.03
N VAL A 594 2.15 7.56 -5.26
CA VAL A 594 2.70 8.87 -4.88
C VAL A 594 3.18 9.64 -6.12
N HIS A 595 3.90 9.00 -7.03
CA HIS A 595 4.32 9.63 -8.28
C HIS A 595 3.14 10.08 -9.14
N GLU A 596 2.11 9.26 -9.28
CA GLU A 596 0.88 9.60 -10.00
C GLU A 596 0.13 10.77 -9.36
N LEU A 597 0.03 10.81 -8.03
CA LEU A 597 -0.52 11.96 -7.30
C LEU A 597 0.28 13.22 -7.63
N ARG A 598 1.61 13.16 -7.60
CA ARG A 598 2.46 14.31 -7.91
C ARG A 598 2.33 14.76 -9.35
N GLU A 599 2.24 13.83 -10.30
CA GLU A 599 2.01 14.13 -11.70
C GLU A 599 0.68 14.83 -11.94
N ARG A 600 -0.43 14.32 -11.38
CA ARG A 600 -1.75 14.99 -11.49
C ARG A 600 -1.71 16.38 -10.86
N SER A 601 -1.06 16.51 -9.69
CA SER A 601 -0.95 17.78 -8.99
C SER A 601 -0.18 18.87 -9.75
N ASN A 602 0.64 18.51 -10.75
CA ASN A 602 1.33 19.50 -11.59
C ASN A 602 0.39 20.26 -12.54
N ASN A 603 -0.81 19.73 -12.81
CA ASN A 603 -1.82 20.40 -13.63
C ASN A 603 -2.60 21.46 -12.84
N LEU A 604 -2.53 21.43 -11.51
CA LEU A 604 -3.20 22.38 -10.64
C LEU A 604 -2.41 23.70 -10.60
N PRO A 605 -3.03 24.86 -10.90
CA PRO A 605 -2.35 26.14 -10.86
C PRO A 605 -2.02 26.56 -9.42
N ASP A 606 -1.03 27.43 -9.25
CA ASP A 606 -0.61 27.90 -7.93
C ASP A 606 -1.75 28.68 -7.22
N ASP A 607 -2.60 29.41 -7.96
CA ASP A 607 -3.82 30.07 -7.42
C ASP A 607 -4.73 29.03 -6.74
N TYR A 608 -4.91 27.85 -7.35
CA TYR A 608 -5.75 26.78 -6.79
C TYR A 608 -5.14 26.23 -5.49
N PHE A 609 -3.81 26.04 -5.46
CA PHE A 609 -3.14 25.60 -4.25
C PHE A 609 -3.29 26.61 -3.11
N ILE A 610 -3.26 27.92 -3.36
CA ILE A 610 -3.52 28.91 -2.30
C ILE A 610 -4.91 28.73 -1.70
N THR A 611 -5.93 28.49 -2.53
CA THR A 611 -7.29 28.24 -2.03
C THR A 611 -7.38 26.94 -1.23
N LEU A 612 -6.83 25.84 -1.77
CA LEU A 612 -6.82 24.53 -1.11
C LEU A 612 -6.07 24.56 0.24
N ILE A 613 -4.97 25.29 0.30
CA ILE A 613 -4.17 25.44 1.52
C ILE A 613 -4.93 26.28 2.56
N GLY A 614 -5.59 27.36 2.15
CA GLY A 614 -6.42 28.16 3.06
C GLY A 614 -7.61 27.38 3.63
N ASP A 615 -8.27 26.57 2.80
CA ASP A 615 -9.30 25.62 3.26
C ASP A 615 -8.69 24.64 4.28
N MET A 616 -7.57 23.99 3.94
CA MET A 616 -6.91 23.03 4.84
C MET A 616 -6.46 23.63 6.18
N ILE A 617 -5.89 24.84 6.18
CA ILE A 617 -5.49 25.55 7.40
C ILE A 617 -6.70 25.83 8.28
N THR A 618 -7.85 26.11 7.67
CA THR A 618 -9.12 26.30 8.37
C THR A 618 -9.53 24.98 9.03
N GLU A 619 -9.52 23.87 8.30
CA GLU A 619 -9.82 22.54 8.89
C GLU A 619 -8.90 22.17 10.06
N GLU A 620 -7.61 22.43 9.94
CA GLU A 620 -6.61 22.10 10.98
C GLU A 620 -6.76 22.93 12.27
N ALA A 621 -7.49 24.05 12.22
CA ALA A 621 -7.80 24.85 13.41
C ALA A 621 -8.98 24.30 14.24
N LEU A 622 -9.41 23.07 13.97
CA LEU A 622 -10.48 22.34 14.66
C LEU A 622 -10.51 22.45 16.20
N PRO A 623 -9.38 22.44 16.95
CA PRO A 623 -9.41 22.64 18.40
C PRO A 623 -10.13 23.93 18.82
N THR A 624 -9.99 25.01 18.04
CA THR A 624 -10.67 26.28 18.27
C THR A 624 -12.19 26.14 18.11
N TYR A 625 -12.64 25.32 17.16
CA TYR A 625 -14.07 25.15 16.85
C TYR A 625 -14.77 24.29 17.90
N MET A 626 -14.11 23.23 18.36
CA MET A 626 -14.56 22.47 19.53
C MET A 626 -14.64 23.36 20.77
N ALA A 627 -13.64 24.21 21.01
CA ALA A 627 -13.64 25.15 22.12
C ALA A 627 -14.83 26.12 22.02
N MET A 628 -15.10 26.66 20.83
CA MET A 628 -16.24 27.55 20.56
C MET A 628 -17.58 26.88 20.91
N LEU A 629 -17.84 25.67 20.41
CA LEU A 629 -19.05 24.92 20.75
C LEU A 629 -19.17 24.69 22.27
N ASN A 630 -18.05 24.42 22.94
CA ASN A 630 -18.00 24.24 24.39
C ASN A 630 -18.02 25.56 25.19
N THR A 631 -18.09 26.72 24.53
CA THR A 631 -18.41 27.99 25.18
C THR A 631 -19.92 28.25 25.28
N LEU A 632 -20.74 27.54 24.50
CA LEU A 632 -22.18 27.80 24.38
C LEU A 632 -22.94 27.30 25.62
N ASP A 633 -23.69 28.20 26.24
CA ASP A 633 -24.43 27.95 27.48
C ASP A 633 -25.53 26.89 27.27
N GLY A 634 -25.63 25.93 28.19
CA GLY A 634 -26.64 24.87 28.14
C GLY A 634 -26.35 23.70 27.19
N VAL A 635 -25.39 23.84 26.26
CA VAL A 635 -25.04 22.77 25.28
C VAL A 635 -23.59 22.30 25.36
N ARG A 636 -22.71 23.03 26.06
CA ARG A 636 -21.30 22.65 26.22
C ARG A 636 -21.10 21.29 26.91
N ASP A 637 -19.99 20.64 26.60
CA ASP A 637 -19.55 19.43 27.31
C ASP A 637 -18.82 19.78 28.61
N GLU A 638 -19.49 19.56 29.74
CA GLU A 638 -18.98 19.91 31.08
C GLU A 638 -17.80 19.04 31.56
N THR A 639 -17.60 17.86 30.98
CA THR A 639 -16.61 16.89 31.51
C THR A 639 -15.62 16.38 30.47
N GLY A 640 -15.81 16.73 29.20
CA GLY A 640 -15.12 16.11 28.06
C GLY A 640 -15.64 14.71 27.71
N ALA A 641 -16.62 14.21 28.46
CA ALA A 641 -17.30 12.94 28.25
C ALA A 641 -18.77 13.00 28.71
N SER A 642 -19.38 14.19 28.69
CA SER A 642 -20.77 14.36 29.12
C SER A 642 -21.69 13.42 28.33
N PRO A 643 -22.61 12.71 29.01
CA PRO A 643 -23.56 11.83 28.33
C PRO A 643 -24.69 12.59 27.65
N THR A 644 -24.76 13.92 27.77
CA THR A 644 -25.79 14.72 27.12
C THR A 644 -25.74 14.58 25.60
N PRO A 645 -26.88 14.61 24.89
CA PRO A 645 -26.91 14.58 23.43
C PRO A 645 -26.07 15.68 22.79
N TRP A 646 -26.02 16.87 23.40
CA TRP A 646 -25.17 17.97 22.98
C TRP A 646 -23.68 17.65 23.09
N GLY A 647 -23.24 17.08 24.22
CA GLY A 647 -21.85 16.64 24.39
C GLY A 647 -21.49 15.51 23.42
N GLN A 648 -22.42 14.58 23.14
CA GLN A 648 -22.23 13.54 22.14
C GLN A 648 -22.10 14.11 20.73
N TRP A 649 -22.97 15.04 20.33
CA TRP A 649 -22.90 15.73 19.05
C TRP A 649 -21.56 16.44 18.88
N THR A 650 -21.19 17.32 19.80
CA THR A 650 -19.93 18.09 19.72
C THR A 650 -18.72 17.17 19.53
N ARG A 651 -18.59 16.10 20.34
CA ARG A 651 -17.43 15.19 20.23
C ARG A 651 -17.43 14.40 18.92
N ALA A 652 -18.60 13.95 18.45
CA ALA A 652 -18.71 13.16 17.23
C ALA A 652 -18.58 14.00 15.96
N TRP A 653 -19.11 15.22 15.95
CA TRP A 653 -18.86 16.22 14.91
C TRP A 653 -17.36 16.49 14.80
N VAL A 654 -16.68 16.81 15.90
CA VAL A 654 -15.20 16.99 15.92
C VAL A 654 -14.47 15.75 15.39
N ALA A 655 -14.92 14.54 15.72
CA ALA A 655 -14.30 13.32 15.19
C ALA A 655 -14.51 13.15 13.67
N GLU A 656 -15.65 13.59 13.14
CA GLU A 656 -15.89 13.62 11.69
C GLU A 656 -15.01 14.69 11.01
N GLU A 657 -14.96 15.91 11.56
CA GLU A 657 -14.17 17.07 11.07
C GLU A 657 -12.67 16.82 11.04
N ASN A 658 -12.12 16.13 12.06
CA ASN A 658 -10.68 15.86 12.12
C ASN A 658 -10.15 15.19 10.84
N ARG A 659 -10.98 14.35 10.20
CA ARG A 659 -10.59 13.63 8.99
C ARG A 659 -10.41 14.56 7.79
N HIS A 660 -11.03 15.74 7.78
CA HIS A 660 -10.93 16.71 6.68
C HIS A 660 -9.52 17.30 6.63
N GLY A 661 -9.07 17.90 7.73
CA GLY A 661 -7.70 18.39 7.88
C GLY A 661 -6.66 17.29 7.66
N ASP A 662 -6.84 16.12 8.28
CA ASP A 662 -5.93 14.98 8.14
C ASP A 662 -5.70 14.53 6.69
N LEU A 663 -6.76 14.57 5.87
CA LEU A 663 -6.73 14.14 4.48
C LEU A 663 -6.10 15.22 3.59
N MET A 664 -6.53 16.48 3.74
CA MET A 664 -6.01 17.60 2.96
C MET A 664 -4.53 17.85 3.26
N ASN A 665 -4.12 17.75 4.53
CA ASN A 665 -2.73 17.88 4.96
C ASN A 665 -1.83 16.84 4.27
N LYS A 666 -2.17 15.56 4.38
CA LYS A 666 -1.39 14.47 3.75
C LYS A 666 -1.37 14.58 2.23
N TYR A 667 -2.48 14.98 1.61
CA TYR A 667 -2.53 15.26 0.18
C TYR A 667 -1.52 16.35 -0.19
N CYS A 668 -1.61 17.53 0.45
CA CYS A 668 -0.70 18.66 0.23
C CYS A 668 0.76 18.28 0.47
N TRP A 669 1.05 17.51 1.52
CA TRP A 669 2.39 17.00 1.83
C TRP A 669 2.94 16.10 0.70
N LEU A 670 2.13 15.15 0.21
CA LEU A 670 2.53 14.21 -0.84
C LEU A 670 2.76 14.88 -2.19
N THR A 671 2.08 16.00 -2.49
CA THR A 671 2.30 16.73 -3.75
C THR A 671 3.75 17.22 -3.90
N GLY A 672 4.37 17.63 -2.80
CA GLY A 672 5.63 18.39 -2.81
C GLY A 672 5.55 19.75 -3.52
N ARG A 673 4.33 20.28 -3.72
CA ARG A 673 4.05 21.61 -4.29
C ARG A 673 3.88 22.70 -3.22
N VAL A 674 3.73 22.29 -1.97
CA VAL A 674 3.41 23.15 -0.83
C VAL A 674 4.59 23.24 0.13
N ASN A 675 4.89 24.45 0.59
CA ASN A 675 5.82 24.70 1.68
C ASN A 675 5.16 24.36 3.01
N MET A 676 5.13 23.06 3.35
CA MET A 676 4.44 22.57 4.54
C MET A 676 4.92 23.24 5.83
N ARG A 677 6.20 23.64 5.91
CA ARG A 677 6.70 24.38 7.09
C ARG A 677 6.00 25.72 7.28
N ALA A 678 5.78 26.49 6.22
CA ALA A 678 5.08 27.77 6.31
C ALA A 678 3.60 27.57 6.69
N VAL A 679 2.99 26.52 6.14
CA VAL A 679 1.62 26.13 6.46
C VAL A 679 1.48 25.72 7.93
N GLU A 680 2.37 24.86 8.44
CA GLU A 680 2.40 24.43 9.85
C GLU A 680 2.59 25.61 10.81
N VAL A 681 3.44 26.58 10.47
CA VAL A 681 3.59 27.84 11.23
C VAL A 681 2.28 28.61 11.24
N THR A 682 1.60 28.70 10.09
CA THR A 682 0.31 29.40 9.98
C THR A 682 -0.76 28.73 10.83
N ILE A 683 -0.87 27.39 10.80
CA ILE A 683 -1.79 26.61 11.64
C ILE A 683 -1.49 26.85 13.12
N GLN A 684 -0.21 26.79 13.51
CA GLN A 684 0.20 27.01 14.89
C GLN A 684 -0.18 28.41 15.39
N ASN A 685 0.03 29.44 14.58
CA ASN A 685 -0.38 30.81 14.91
C ASN A 685 -1.89 30.97 14.94
N LEU A 686 -2.62 30.36 14.00
CA LEU A 686 -4.08 30.45 13.95
C LEU A 686 -4.71 29.81 15.19
N ILE A 687 -4.28 28.60 15.56
CA ILE A 687 -4.74 27.94 16.81
C ILE A 687 -4.35 28.78 18.03
N GLY A 688 -3.13 29.33 18.05
CA GLY A 688 -2.68 30.21 19.13
C GLY A 688 -3.45 31.53 19.25
N SER A 689 -3.95 32.04 18.12
CA SER A 689 -4.77 33.26 18.04
C SER A 689 -6.23 32.99 18.38
N GLY A 690 -6.71 31.77 18.14
CA GLY A 690 -8.11 31.42 18.27
C GLY A 690 -8.98 32.16 17.26
N MET A 691 -10.26 32.35 17.61
CA MET A 691 -11.19 33.16 16.83
C MET A 691 -12.21 33.82 17.75
N ASP A 692 -12.78 34.95 17.33
CA ASP A 692 -13.94 35.58 17.99
C ASP A 692 -15.13 35.62 17.02
N PRO A 693 -16.04 34.62 17.08
CA PRO A 693 -17.21 34.57 16.21
C PRO A 693 -18.32 35.50 16.70
N LYS A 694 -18.15 36.20 17.83
CA LYS A 694 -19.14 37.09 18.46
C LYS A 694 -20.47 36.41 18.75
N THR A 695 -20.41 35.12 19.12
CA THR A 695 -21.56 34.30 19.51
C THR A 695 -21.88 34.41 21.00
N GLU A 696 -21.02 35.04 21.80
CA GLU A 696 -21.33 35.50 23.17
C GLU A 696 -21.81 34.41 24.13
N ASN A 697 -21.29 33.19 23.97
CA ASN A 697 -21.74 31.99 24.70
C ASN A 697 -23.21 31.62 24.43
N ASN A 698 -23.87 32.25 23.48
CA ASN A 698 -25.31 32.12 23.25
C ASN A 698 -25.60 31.08 22.16
N PRO A 699 -26.25 29.94 22.48
CA PRO A 699 -26.58 28.91 21.49
C PRO A 699 -27.40 29.39 20.30
N TYR A 700 -28.27 30.40 20.45
CA TYR A 700 -29.03 30.94 19.33
C TYR A 700 -28.09 31.56 18.28
N LEU A 701 -27.13 32.38 18.75
CA LEU A 701 -26.12 32.98 17.89
C LEU A 701 -25.16 31.92 17.34
N GLY A 702 -24.72 30.99 18.19
CA GLY A 702 -23.84 29.89 17.83
C GLY A 702 -24.39 28.99 16.73
N PHE A 703 -25.64 28.55 16.83
CA PHE A 703 -26.22 27.65 15.83
C PHE A 703 -26.62 28.36 14.52
N VAL A 704 -26.92 29.66 14.55
CA VAL A 704 -27.01 30.47 13.33
C VAL A 704 -25.64 30.57 12.65
N TYR A 705 -24.59 30.83 13.43
CA TYR A 705 -23.22 30.92 12.94
C TYR A 705 -22.77 29.60 12.28
N THR A 706 -22.94 28.46 12.95
CA THR A 706 -22.54 27.16 12.38
C THR A 706 -23.37 26.79 11.16
N SER A 707 -24.69 27.03 11.18
CA SER A 707 -25.55 26.82 9.99
C SER A 707 -25.05 27.57 8.75
N PHE A 708 -24.51 28.78 8.94
CA PHE A 708 -23.94 29.58 7.86
C PHE A 708 -22.59 29.03 7.41
N GLN A 709 -21.68 28.75 8.36
CA GLN A 709 -20.32 28.32 8.07
C GLN A 709 -20.26 26.97 7.37
N GLU A 710 -21.04 25.99 7.84
CA GLU A 710 -21.13 24.64 7.25
C GLU A 710 -21.63 24.68 5.80
N ARG A 711 -22.49 25.66 5.47
CA ARG A 711 -22.89 25.89 4.09
C ARG A 711 -21.78 26.57 3.28
N ALA A 712 -21.01 27.48 3.88
CA ALA A 712 -19.90 28.15 3.22
C ALA A 712 -18.78 27.16 2.85
N THR A 713 -18.37 26.30 3.79
CA THR A 713 -17.39 25.22 3.59
C THR A 713 -17.88 24.20 2.56
N LYS A 714 -19.15 23.78 2.63
CA LYS A 714 -19.78 22.94 1.59
C LYS A 714 -19.66 23.54 0.18
N ILE A 715 -19.89 24.85 0.04
CA ILE A 715 -19.75 25.55 -1.26
C ILE A 715 -18.27 25.58 -1.68
N SER A 716 -17.37 25.97 -0.78
CA SER A 716 -15.92 26.04 -1.03
C SER A 716 -15.39 24.69 -1.52
N HIS A 717 -15.59 23.63 -0.73
CA HIS A 717 -15.16 22.26 -1.04
C HIS A 717 -15.85 21.71 -2.29
N GLY A 718 -17.12 22.05 -2.53
CA GLY A 718 -17.83 21.66 -3.76
C GLY A 718 -17.26 22.34 -5.02
N ASN A 719 -16.83 23.60 -4.91
CA ASN A 719 -16.20 24.35 -5.99
C ASN A 719 -14.78 23.84 -6.27
N THR A 720 -13.96 23.64 -5.22
CA THR A 720 -12.61 23.07 -5.36
C THR A 720 -12.66 21.65 -5.93
N ALA A 721 -13.63 20.83 -5.52
CA ALA A 721 -13.85 19.50 -6.10
C ALA A 721 -14.06 19.54 -7.62
N ARG A 722 -14.93 20.44 -8.11
CA ARG A 722 -15.20 20.58 -9.54
C ARG A 722 -13.97 21.03 -10.30
N GLN A 723 -13.27 22.03 -9.79
CA GLN A 723 -12.07 22.58 -10.41
C GLN A 723 -10.92 21.55 -10.43
N ALA A 724 -10.74 20.76 -9.38
CA ALA A 724 -9.76 19.67 -9.38
C ALA A 724 -9.97 18.69 -10.53
N ILE A 725 -11.23 18.31 -10.79
CA ILE A 725 -11.60 17.46 -11.93
C ILE A 725 -11.30 18.15 -13.25
N GLU A 726 -11.63 19.44 -13.40
CA GLU A 726 -11.33 20.23 -14.60
C GLU A 726 -9.81 20.33 -14.88
N TYR A 727 -9.00 20.41 -13.83
CA TYR A 727 -7.53 20.38 -13.92
C TYR A 727 -6.96 18.95 -14.05
N GLY A 728 -7.80 17.91 -14.10
CA GLY A 728 -7.38 16.54 -14.34
C GLY A 728 -6.90 15.76 -13.11
N ASP A 729 -7.29 16.18 -11.90
CA ASP A 729 -7.10 15.41 -10.67
C ASP A 729 -8.44 14.91 -10.09
N ASP A 730 -8.95 13.82 -10.66
CA ASP A 730 -10.18 13.18 -10.21
C ASP A 730 -10.12 12.68 -8.76
N VAL A 731 -8.93 12.37 -8.25
CA VAL A 731 -8.76 11.89 -6.87
C VAL A 731 -8.93 13.05 -5.91
N LEU A 732 -8.30 14.20 -6.19
CA LEU A 732 -8.54 15.42 -5.42
C LEU A 732 -10.01 15.87 -5.49
N GLY A 733 -10.63 15.75 -6.67
CA GLY A 733 -12.07 15.99 -6.82
C GLY A 733 -12.93 15.16 -5.87
N LYS A 734 -12.60 13.87 -5.71
CA LYS A 734 -13.28 12.98 -4.75
C LYS A 734 -12.98 13.35 -3.30
N ILE A 735 -11.75 13.76 -2.98
CA ILE A 735 -11.36 14.22 -1.63
C ILE A 735 -12.23 15.40 -1.21
N CYS A 736 -12.23 16.48 -1.99
CA CYS A 736 -13.01 17.69 -1.70
C CYS A 736 -14.52 17.38 -1.70
N GLY A 737 -14.99 16.51 -2.61
CA GLY A 737 -16.39 16.08 -2.64
C GLY A 737 -16.85 15.27 -1.42
N ALA A 738 -15.97 14.42 -0.87
CA ALA A 738 -16.25 13.64 0.34
C ALA A 738 -16.37 14.55 1.57
N ILE A 739 -15.50 15.55 1.67
CA ILE A 739 -15.56 16.59 2.71
C ILE A 739 -16.87 17.38 2.57
N ALA A 740 -17.18 17.92 1.39
CA ALA A 740 -18.43 18.65 1.13
C ALA A 740 -19.70 17.82 1.45
N SER A 741 -19.64 16.49 1.33
CA SER A 741 -20.75 15.61 1.72
C SER A 741 -20.95 15.53 3.23
N ASP A 742 -19.90 15.69 4.02
CA ASP A 742 -20.00 15.72 5.48
C ASP A 742 -20.54 17.08 5.94
N GLU A 743 -19.98 18.17 5.42
CA GLU A 743 -20.48 19.55 5.58
C GLU A 743 -21.98 19.65 5.29
N SER A 744 -22.45 19.01 4.21
CA SER A 744 -23.88 19.01 3.87
C SER A 744 -24.75 18.33 4.94
N ARG A 745 -24.24 17.35 5.69
CA ARG A 745 -25.00 16.71 6.78
C ARG A 745 -24.98 17.56 8.04
N HIS A 746 -23.84 18.17 8.34
CA HIS A 746 -23.69 19.08 9.46
C HIS A 746 -24.54 20.34 9.28
N GLU A 747 -24.58 20.91 8.07
CA GLU A 747 -25.52 21.97 7.69
C GLU A 747 -26.97 21.56 8.00
N ILE A 748 -27.39 20.36 7.60
CA ILE A 748 -28.75 19.84 7.89
C ILE A 748 -29.00 19.75 9.39
N ALA A 749 -28.01 19.34 10.18
CA ALA A 749 -28.13 19.21 11.62
C ALA A 749 -28.28 20.56 12.31
N TYR A 750 -27.39 21.53 12.01
CA TYR A 750 -27.44 22.85 12.64
C TYR A 750 -28.66 23.66 12.22
N THR A 751 -29.02 23.63 10.93
CA THR A 751 -30.22 24.31 10.47
C THR A 751 -31.49 23.73 11.07
N ARG A 752 -31.51 22.42 11.36
CA ARG A 752 -32.60 21.73 12.07
C ARG A 752 -32.67 22.12 13.55
N ILE A 753 -31.54 22.37 14.22
CA ILE A 753 -31.56 22.92 15.58
C ILE A 753 -32.21 24.30 15.58
N VAL A 754 -31.88 25.15 14.61
CA VAL A 754 -32.49 26.48 14.48
C VAL A 754 -33.97 26.39 14.09
N ASP A 755 -34.38 25.41 13.28
CA ASP A 755 -35.81 25.13 13.00
C ASP A 755 -36.60 24.93 14.30
N GLU A 756 -36.07 24.13 15.23
CA GLU A 756 -36.69 23.88 16.54
C GLU A 756 -36.69 25.12 17.44
N LEU A 757 -35.65 25.95 17.38
CA LEU A 757 -35.65 27.25 18.06
C LEU A 757 -36.77 28.15 17.52
N PHE A 758 -37.02 28.17 16.21
CA PHE A 758 -38.14 28.92 15.64
C PHE A 758 -39.51 28.37 16.07
N VAL A 759 -39.63 27.07 16.37
CA VAL A 759 -40.85 26.48 16.92
C VAL A 759 -41.08 26.91 18.37
N ARG A 760 -40.02 26.96 19.19
CA ARG A 760 -40.12 27.24 20.64
C ARG A 760 -40.06 28.72 21.01
N ASP A 761 -39.28 29.52 20.28
CA ASP A 761 -39.07 30.96 20.49
C ASP A 761 -38.84 31.66 19.14
N THR A 762 -39.94 31.88 18.39
CA THR A 762 -39.87 32.52 17.08
C THR A 762 -39.23 33.91 17.13
N GLU A 763 -39.61 34.76 18.09
CA GLU A 763 -39.09 36.13 18.17
C GLU A 763 -37.59 36.15 18.55
N GLY A 764 -37.16 35.33 19.51
CA GLY A 764 -35.75 35.20 19.89
C GLY A 764 -34.87 34.66 18.75
N ALA A 765 -35.36 33.68 17.99
CA ALA A 765 -34.64 33.15 16.83
C ALA A 765 -34.50 34.19 15.70
N VAL A 766 -35.54 34.98 15.40
CA VAL A 766 -35.44 36.09 14.41
C VAL A 766 -34.42 37.13 14.88
N LEU A 767 -34.46 37.52 16.15
CA LEU A 767 -33.54 38.51 16.72
C LEU A 767 -32.09 38.04 16.65
N ALA A 768 -31.83 36.79 17.02
CA ALA A 768 -30.49 36.19 16.95
C ALA A 768 -29.96 36.12 15.52
N PHE A 769 -30.80 35.74 14.55
CA PHE A 769 -30.39 35.71 13.14
C PHE A 769 -30.06 37.12 12.63
N ALA A 770 -30.90 38.11 12.91
CA ALA A 770 -30.62 39.49 12.55
C ALA A 770 -29.36 40.04 13.23
N ASP A 771 -29.12 39.68 14.50
CA ASP A 771 -27.92 40.10 15.23
C ASP A 771 -26.63 39.54 14.60
N MET A 772 -26.58 38.25 14.29
CA MET A 772 -25.44 37.65 13.59
C MET A 772 -25.20 38.30 12.22
N MET A 773 -26.27 38.63 11.49
CA MET A 773 -26.16 39.35 10.22
C MET A 773 -25.65 40.80 10.38
N ARG A 774 -26.03 41.51 11.45
CA ARG A 774 -25.50 42.85 11.76
C ARG A 774 -24.02 42.80 12.14
N LYS A 775 -23.61 41.77 12.87
CA LYS A 775 -22.21 41.51 13.26
C LYS A 775 -21.33 41.09 12.08
N GLN A 776 -21.97 40.64 10.99
CA GLN A 776 -21.37 39.94 9.85
C GLN A 776 -20.79 38.59 10.27
N ILE A 777 -21.02 37.56 9.46
CA ILE A 777 -20.48 36.23 9.75
C ILE A 777 -18.97 36.25 9.55
N VAL A 778 -18.24 36.14 10.66
CA VAL A 778 -16.78 36.16 10.70
C VAL A 778 -16.24 34.81 10.24
N MET A 779 -15.36 34.80 9.24
CA MET A 779 -14.67 33.57 8.85
C MET A 779 -13.78 33.05 9.98
N PRO A 780 -13.81 31.75 10.29
CA PRO A 780 -13.10 31.20 11.44
C PRO A 780 -11.58 31.45 11.35
N ALA A 781 -10.99 31.37 10.16
CA ALA A 781 -9.56 31.60 9.92
C ALA A 781 -9.16 33.06 9.66
N HIS A 782 -9.99 34.06 9.97
CA HIS A 782 -9.72 35.48 9.67
C HIS A 782 -8.45 36.05 10.34
N LEU A 783 -7.87 35.36 11.33
CA LEU A 783 -6.63 35.72 12.01
C LEU A 783 -5.41 34.91 11.52
N MET A 784 -5.49 34.29 10.33
CA MET A 784 -4.35 33.56 9.77
C MET A 784 -3.13 34.48 9.59
N ASP A 785 -1.97 33.99 10.04
CA ASP A 785 -0.69 34.70 9.97
C ASP A 785 0.47 33.70 9.81
N ASP A 786 1.24 33.86 8.74
CA ASP A 786 2.43 33.07 8.44
C ASP A 786 3.73 33.70 8.99
N MET A 787 3.61 34.82 9.74
CA MET A 787 4.68 35.64 10.33
C MET A 787 5.51 36.45 9.33
N GLU A 788 5.29 36.31 8.03
CA GLU A 788 6.14 36.93 7.02
C GLU A 788 5.37 37.65 5.91
N HIS A 789 4.06 37.42 5.76
CA HIS A 789 3.25 37.96 4.67
C HIS A 789 3.25 39.48 4.67
N GLY A 790 3.07 40.11 5.84
CA GLY A 790 3.10 41.57 5.95
C GLY A 790 4.49 42.17 5.68
N ALA A 791 5.57 41.43 5.98
CA ALA A 791 6.94 41.86 5.69
C ALA A 791 7.27 41.73 4.19
N LYS A 792 6.77 40.67 3.54
CA LYS A 792 6.94 40.42 2.10
C LYS A 792 5.99 41.27 1.24
N ASN A 793 4.83 41.62 1.78
CA ASN A 793 3.77 42.38 1.12
C ASN A 793 3.33 43.57 1.99
N PRO A 794 4.11 44.67 2.03
CA PRO A 794 3.85 45.79 2.94
C PRO A 794 2.43 46.36 2.83
N GLY A 795 1.74 46.43 3.98
CA GLY A 795 0.37 46.96 4.08
C GLY A 795 -0.73 45.98 3.64
N ARG A 796 -0.40 44.69 3.47
CA ARG A 796 -1.35 43.61 3.20
C ARG A 796 -1.35 42.60 4.34
N ASN A 797 -2.41 41.80 4.43
CA ASN A 797 -2.49 40.68 5.38
C ASN A 797 -2.88 39.39 4.64
N LEU A 798 -2.50 38.26 5.23
CA LEU A 798 -2.61 36.96 4.61
C LEU A 798 -4.05 36.56 4.32
N PHE A 799 -4.97 36.82 5.26
CA PHE A 799 -6.38 36.48 5.10
C PHE A 799 -7.06 37.22 3.94
N GLU A 800 -6.85 38.53 3.83
CA GLU A 800 -7.40 39.35 2.73
C GLU A 800 -6.88 38.88 1.37
N ASP A 801 -5.59 38.55 1.29
CA ASP A 801 -4.95 38.13 0.04
C ASP A 801 -5.38 36.71 -0.37
N PHE A 802 -5.47 35.78 0.58
CA PHE A 802 -6.07 34.45 0.35
C PHE A 802 -7.52 34.58 -0.12
N SER A 803 -8.33 35.42 0.55
CA SER A 803 -9.73 35.64 0.19
C SER A 803 -9.87 36.23 -1.21
N GLU A 804 -8.96 37.14 -1.62
CA GLU A 804 -8.94 37.71 -2.96
C GLU A 804 -8.62 36.64 -4.03
N VAL A 805 -7.76 35.66 -3.74
CA VAL A 805 -7.50 34.51 -4.63
C VAL A 805 -8.73 33.59 -4.71
N ALA A 806 -9.37 33.27 -3.58
CA ALA A 806 -10.60 32.46 -3.54
C ALA A 806 -11.77 33.13 -4.30
N GLU A 807 -11.93 34.46 -4.16
CA GLU A 807 -12.91 35.23 -4.95
C GLU A 807 -12.60 35.15 -6.46
N LYS A 808 -11.33 35.33 -6.84
CA LYS A 808 -10.88 35.30 -8.24
C LYS A 808 -11.09 33.94 -8.90
N LEU A 809 -10.90 32.85 -8.15
CA LEU A 809 -11.12 31.49 -8.63
C LEU A 809 -12.58 31.04 -8.52
N GLU A 810 -13.49 31.89 -8.06
CA GLU A 810 -14.90 31.52 -7.83
C GLU A 810 -15.04 30.30 -6.91
N VAL A 811 -14.12 30.14 -5.95
CA VAL A 811 -14.18 29.10 -4.92
C VAL A 811 -15.17 29.52 -3.83
N TYR A 812 -15.07 30.75 -3.35
CA TYR A 812 -16.04 31.38 -2.46
C TYR A 812 -15.98 32.89 -2.61
N ASN A 813 -17.12 33.54 -2.83
CA ASN A 813 -17.21 34.99 -3.03
C ASN A 813 -18.42 35.64 -2.34
N ALA A 814 -18.56 36.95 -2.53
CA ALA A 814 -19.64 37.71 -1.91
C ALA A 814 -21.06 37.31 -2.38
N GLU A 815 -21.22 36.79 -3.60
CA GLU A 815 -22.52 36.26 -4.06
C GLU A 815 -22.84 34.94 -3.36
N ASP A 816 -21.84 34.10 -3.09
CA ASP A 816 -22.05 32.87 -2.29
C ASP A 816 -22.54 33.23 -0.88
N TYR A 817 -21.91 34.21 -0.22
CA TYR A 817 -22.38 34.74 1.07
C TYR A 817 -23.84 35.20 1.00
N VAL A 818 -24.24 35.88 -0.08
CA VAL A 818 -25.63 36.32 -0.30
C VAL A 818 -26.57 35.13 -0.52
N SER A 819 -26.15 34.15 -1.31
CA SER A 819 -26.94 32.95 -1.58
C SER A 819 -27.20 32.11 -0.32
N ILE A 820 -26.23 32.07 0.61
CA ILE A 820 -26.38 31.41 1.91
C ILE A 820 -27.44 32.15 2.73
N MET A 821 -27.37 33.49 2.80
CA MET A 821 -28.40 34.27 3.51
C MET A 821 -29.78 34.03 2.92
N GLU A 822 -29.94 34.09 1.59
CA GLU A 822 -31.22 33.87 0.92
C GLU A 822 -31.73 32.45 1.19
N HIS A 823 -30.84 31.45 1.16
CA HIS A 823 -31.18 30.07 1.51
C HIS A 823 -31.70 29.94 2.94
N LEU A 824 -31.02 30.54 3.93
CA LEU A 824 -31.42 30.44 5.34
C LEU A 824 -32.71 31.24 5.61
N ILE A 825 -32.90 32.38 4.95
CA ILE A 825 -34.15 33.17 5.00
C ILE A 825 -35.33 32.34 4.49
N ASP A 826 -35.16 31.66 3.36
CA ASP A 826 -36.17 30.79 2.77
C ASP A 826 -36.44 29.57 3.64
N ARG A 827 -35.37 28.87 4.04
CA ARG A 827 -35.44 27.65 4.87
C ARG A 827 -36.17 27.90 6.19
N TRP A 828 -35.85 28.99 6.88
CA TRP A 828 -36.47 29.31 8.17
C TRP A 828 -37.81 30.05 8.03
N GLU A 829 -38.27 30.23 6.79
CA GLU A 829 -39.55 30.85 6.44
C GLU A 829 -39.68 32.26 7.02
N ILE A 830 -38.59 33.03 7.03
CA ILE A 830 -38.52 34.31 7.75
C ILE A 830 -39.61 35.28 7.27
N SER A 831 -39.96 35.29 5.99
CA SER A 831 -40.99 36.19 5.44
C SER A 831 -42.41 35.92 5.95
N SER A 832 -42.73 34.68 6.34
CA SER A 832 -44.07 34.27 6.76
C SER A 832 -44.24 34.14 8.27
N ARG A 833 -43.16 34.33 9.06
CA ARG A 833 -43.25 34.32 10.53
C ARG A 833 -44.08 35.50 11.04
N ASN A 834 -44.98 35.22 11.98
CA ASN A 834 -45.78 36.23 12.66
C ASN A 834 -45.05 36.72 13.91
N VAL A 835 -44.38 37.87 13.80
CA VAL A 835 -43.58 38.47 14.89
C VAL A 835 -43.95 39.94 15.09
N SER A 836 -43.63 40.50 16.26
CA SER A 836 -43.99 41.87 16.63
C SER A 836 -42.81 42.66 17.21
N GLY A 837 -42.99 43.97 17.39
CA GLY A 837 -41.98 44.84 18.02
C GLY A 837 -40.60 44.77 17.35
N GLU A 838 -39.55 44.61 18.16
CA GLU A 838 -38.16 44.54 17.69
C GLU A 838 -37.92 43.34 16.74
N ALA A 839 -38.64 42.23 16.92
CA ALA A 839 -38.52 41.07 16.05
C ALA A 839 -39.07 41.33 14.64
N ALA A 840 -40.12 42.16 14.50
CA ALA A 840 -40.62 42.59 13.19
C ALA A 840 -39.63 43.50 12.46
N GLU A 841 -38.94 44.40 13.18
CA GLU A 841 -37.87 45.24 12.61
C GLU A 841 -36.67 44.37 12.17
N ALA A 842 -36.32 43.36 12.96
CA ALA A 842 -35.29 42.38 12.64
C ALA A 842 -35.64 41.54 11.40
N GLN A 843 -36.90 41.08 11.29
CA GLN A 843 -37.43 40.38 10.12
C GLN A 843 -37.31 41.27 8.87
N GLU A 844 -37.76 42.52 8.92
CA GLU A 844 -37.67 43.46 7.78
C GLU A 844 -36.20 43.72 7.39
N TYR A 845 -35.30 43.83 8.36
CA TYR A 845 -33.87 43.97 8.12
C TYR A 845 -33.31 42.75 7.36
N LEU A 846 -33.59 41.53 7.82
CA LEU A 846 -33.15 40.29 7.18
C LEU A 846 -33.65 40.19 5.74
N MET A 847 -34.93 40.46 5.50
CA MET A 847 -35.53 40.39 4.16
C MET A 847 -34.92 41.37 3.15
N LYS A 848 -34.42 42.53 3.61
CA LYS A 848 -33.79 43.55 2.74
C LYS A 848 -32.28 43.37 2.59
N LEU A 849 -31.63 42.61 3.48
CA LEU A 849 -30.19 42.53 3.56
C LEU A 849 -29.51 41.89 2.33
N PRO A 850 -30.00 40.76 1.76
CA PRO A 850 -29.39 40.16 0.58
C PRO A 850 -29.22 41.12 -0.59
N GLN A 851 -30.29 41.83 -0.96
CA GLN A 851 -30.25 42.81 -2.04
C GLN A 851 -29.31 43.99 -1.73
N ARG A 852 -29.21 44.39 -0.45
CA ARG A 852 -28.28 45.44 -0.02
C ARG A 852 -26.83 44.99 -0.17
N ILE A 853 -26.49 43.78 0.27
CA ILE A 853 -25.13 43.23 0.19
C ILE A 853 -24.72 43.01 -1.26
N ARG A 854 -25.60 42.45 -2.11
CA ARG A 854 -25.35 42.29 -3.55
C ARG A 854 -24.97 43.61 -4.23
N LYS A 855 -25.72 44.69 -3.99
CA LYS A 855 -25.39 46.04 -4.51
C LYS A 855 -24.06 46.59 -3.98
N LEU A 856 -23.68 46.26 -2.75
CA LEU A 856 -22.39 46.67 -2.18
C LEU A 856 -21.24 45.88 -2.81
N ALA A 857 -21.41 44.56 -2.99
CA ALA A 857 -20.45 43.69 -3.65
C ALA A 857 -20.22 44.10 -5.11
N GLU A 858 -21.27 44.38 -5.88
CA GLU A 858 -21.17 44.90 -7.26
C GLU A 858 -20.34 46.19 -7.32
N ARG A 859 -20.57 47.13 -6.39
CA ARG A 859 -19.82 48.40 -6.32
C ARG A 859 -18.37 48.18 -5.91
N ALA A 860 -18.10 47.24 -4.99
CA ALA A 860 -16.76 46.88 -4.57
C ALA A 860 -15.99 46.20 -5.70
N GLY A 861 -16.61 45.24 -6.40
CA GLY A 861 -16.05 44.57 -7.57
C GLY A 861 -15.72 45.56 -8.71
N ALA A 862 -16.62 46.50 -9.01
CA ALA A 862 -16.37 47.54 -10.00
C ALA A 862 -15.21 48.50 -9.64
N ARG A 863 -14.93 48.68 -8.34
CA ARG A 863 -13.76 49.42 -7.85
C ARG A 863 -12.50 48.56 -7.96
N LYS A 864 -12.54 47.29 -7.51
CA LYS A 864 -11.43 46.34 -7.61
C LYS A 864 -10.98 46.14 -9.06
N ALA A 865 -11.91 45.99 -10.01
CA ALA A 865 -11.61 45.84 -11.44
C ALA A 865 -10.86 47.04 -12.06
N LYS A 866 -10.93 48.22 -11.44
CA LYS A 866 -10.19 49.43 -11.85
C LYS A 866 -8.89 49.64 -11.07
N ALA A 867 -8.68 48.90 -9.99
CA ALA A 867 -7.45 48.96 -9.22
C ALA A 867 -6.31 48.31 -10.01
N PRO A 868 -5.07 48.80 -9.86
CA PRO A 868 -3.92 48.14 -10.47
C PRO A 868 -3.76 46.74 -9.85
N LYS A 869 -3.59 45.73 -10.71
CA LYS A 869 -3.24 44.37 -10.30
C LYS A 869 -1.93 44.38 -9.52
N LYS A 870 -1.83 43.57 -8.47
CA LYS A 870 -0.65 43.51 -7.61
C LYS A 870 -0.03 42.13 -7.64
N GLU A 871 1.29 42.09 -7.59
CA GLU A 871 2.00 40.85 -7.32
C GLU A 871 2.14 40.67 -5.81
N VAL A 872 1.65 39.55 -5.30
CA VAL A 872 1.72 39.17 -3.89
C VAL A 872 2.44 37.85 -3.76
N ALA A 873 3.47 37.83 -2.92
CA ALA A 873 4.23 36.61 -2.61
C ALA A 873 3.53 35.82 -1.49
N PHE A 874 3.41 34.51 -1.67
CA PHE A 874 2.84 33.62 -0.65
C PHE A 874 3.88 32.60 -0.16
N SER A 875 4.09 32.56 1.15
CA SER A 875 5.01 31.63 1.82
C SER A 875 4.65 30.16 1.58
N TRP A 876 3.34 29.88 1.53
CA TRP A 876 2.74 28.56 1.35
C TRP A 876 3.17 27.85 0.06
N ILE A 877 3.60 28.59 -0.96
CA ILE A 877 4.04 28.06 -2.26
C ILE A 877 5.48 28.48 -2.59
N PHE A 878 6.34 28.54 -1.56
CA PHE A 878 7.77 28.87 -1.69
C PHE A 878 8.02 30.30 -2.22
N ASP A 879 7.27 31.28 -1.71
CA ASP A 879 7.42 32.70 -2.05
C ASP A 879 7.18 33.06 -3.52
N LYS A 880 6.53 32.15 -4.26
CA LYS A 880 6.03 32.48 -5.59
C LYS A 880 5.03 33.63 -5.50
N LYS A 881 5.06 34.47 -6.53
CA LYS A 881 4.19 35.63 -6.65
C LYS A 881 2.97 35.31 -7.50
N LEU A 882 1.80 35.65 -7.00
CA LEU A 882 0.55 35.60 -7.73
C LEU A 882 0.08 37.01 -8.06
N VAL A 883 -0.57 37.15 -9.20
CA VAL A 883 -1.21 38.40 -9.58
C VAL A 883 -2.65 38.37 -9.08
N ILE A 884 -2.94 39.20 -8.10
CA ILE A 884 -4.27 39.39 -7.50
C ILE A 884 -4.84 40.78 -7.83
#